data_AF-A0A367RGB0-F1
#
_entry.id   AF-A0A367RGB0-F1
#
_cell.length_a   1.000
_cell.length_b   1.000
_cell.length_c   1.000
_cell.angle_alpha   90.00
_cell.angle_beta   90.00
_cell.angle_gamma   90.00
#
_symmetry.space_group_name_H-M   'P 1'
#
loop_
_entity.id
_entity.type
_entity.pdbx_description
1 polymer ?
#
loop_
_entity_poly.entity_id
_entity_poly.type
_entity_poly.pdbx_seq_one_letter_code
_entity_poly.pdbx_strand_id
1 'polypeptide(L)'
;MIYKLPQQKLLRWIALFLIGTFLQFLFYIPTPVLSQNSNSCSNITIPLTSEEQTYARAAWQYFVKNYQPATGFTNSTGGYPSGTLWDMGNYLMALNAARWLNLTDQADFDSRLNKFLTTLSSLKLFEDALPNKVYNAATAQMVDYGNNPLERGLGWSALDVGRILAAFDVIRNCHPQYNDWLKGIIAKWQVARSLKDGQLFGATVLSDNKTLLVQEGRLGYEEYGTRGYQLWGFSAPKAIALEPFKLVEINGVQIPVDSRDFQSTNANNYVVSESYILDGIEFGLQGELAGFAARVLDVQKRRFDTTGQLTAVTEDNIDQPPYFLYNTVYANGTNWATITDTNQPYPQFRSLSTKAAFGWRYLFPDNAYAQKVFDAVKDLRSPEDSGYYAGIYEESKQPNKALTGNTNGLILEILYYKARGNHPLIASTSASVSTSKPSENASPTIPANQSNSTVITPIAIPANQANPNVTTLIATSKPTEVTVAPIPPVDSPQPSSNLKLNRSLTPIERRYAEAAWRYFQANYHSKSGLIDDRSDFKGATLWGLGDYLAALHAARSLDTITPKEFDQRTRHLLGALTKLPLFAGELPSRSYDTRSLQPIDYGGNPVPEGNGWSALDLGRMLAALYNLKSCHPEYTAAVDKIVLDWSYLRVVREGILSSATVTKEQDGRYLTRVNPETRLGYEEYAARAFQLWGFNLDRSAVGGEYQTASVEGLKVPIQRHRTDTNSKNQYTVSNPFVLYGLEFGLDPKMRSLFEPIFQAQAERYRRTGTLTASATTLIDRKPYNVHSTITGEGESWVALGDDGKPVPKGRLVSTAVAFAYNALLPDNKYSQQLQEGTTDLYNPLVGFYEGFYETTGKTAVGFTSSTNSMILQSLLYNVTNRQPLIRPISNMNSLWWQTVSKGNSGRGLPNTATQQTKLTSDSSGSYWVSDSEKTHLVTGTK
;
A
#
# COMPACT_ATOMS: atom_id res chain seq x y z
N MET A 1 32.65 -66.94 -36.94
CA MET A 1 31.45 -66.12 -36.70
C MET A 1 31.78 -65.18 -35.53
N ILE A 2 31.62 -63.84 -35.58
CA ILE A 2 30.41 -63.01 -35.87
C ILE A 2 29.41 -63.12 -34.68
N TYR A 3 28.91 -62.08 -33.99
CA TYR A 3 29.01 -60.58 -34.01
C TYR A 3 29.48 -60.09 -32.61
N LYS A 4 30.28 -59.02 -32.37
CA LYS A 4 30.11 -57.55 -32.60
C LYS A 4 28.83 -56.95 -31.99
N LEU A 5 28.87 -56.34 -30.79
CA LEU A 5 27.70 -55.65 -30.21
C LEU A 5 27.87 -54.39 -29.29
N PRO A 6 29.07 -53.90 -28.88
CA PRO A 6 29.14 -52.63 -28.12
C PRO A 6 29.26 -51.37 -29.00
N GLN A 7 29.94 -51.44 -30.17
CA GLN A 7 30.32 -50.24 -30.94
C GLN A 7 29.14 -49.42 -31.50
N GLN A 8 28.02 -50.04 -31.86
CA GLN A 8 26.90 -49.34 -32.51
C GLN A 8 26.18 -48.33 -31.59
N LYS A 9 26.14 -48.56 -30.27
CA LYS A 9 25.55 -47.59 -29.33
C LYS A 9 26.45 -46.35 -29.20
N LEU A 10 27.76 -46.54 -29.05
CA LEU A 10 28.70 -45.42 -28.92
C LEU A 10 28.77 -44.57 -30.20
N LEU A 11 28.81 -45.20 -31.38
CA LEU A 11 28.75 -44.45 -32.65
C LEU A 11 27.43 -43.69 -32.82
N ARG A 12 26.29 -44.23 -32.40
CA ARG A 12 25.01 -43.49 -32.44
C ARG A 12 25.02 -42.26 -31.53
N TRP A 13 25.56 -42.36 -30.31
CA TRP A 13 25.67 -41.20 -29.43
C TRP A 13 26.63 -40.13 -29.97
N ILE A 14 27.78 -40.53 -30.53
CA ILE A 14 28.73 -39.58 -31.15
C ILE A 14 28.11 -38.92 -32.40
N ALA A 15 27.41 -39.69 -33.24
CA ALA A 15 26.71 -39.15 -34.41
C ALA A 15 25.59 -38.16 -34.03
N LEU A 16 24.78 -38.48 -33.01
CA LEU A 16 23.74 -37.57 -32.50
C LEU A 16 24.34 -36.29 -31.91
N PHE A 17 25.46 -36.38 -31.21
CA PHE A 17 26.17 -35.21 -30.65
C PHE A 17 26.77 -34.30 -31.74
N LEU A 18 27.34 -34.89 -32.80
CA LEU A 18 27.86 -34.15 -33.95
C LEU A 18 26.74 -33.51 -34.79
N ILE A 19 25.60 -34.20 -34.97
CA ILE A 19 24.42 -33.63 -35.63
C ILE A 19 23.87 -32.44 -34.83
N GLY A 20 23.81 -32.55 -33.50
CA GLY A 20 23.37 -31.47 -32.61
C GLY A 20 24.26 -30.23 -32.67
N THR A 21 25.59 -30.40 -32.69
CA THR A 21 26.54 -29.28 -32.78
C THR A 21 26.61 -28.66 -34.18
N PHE A 22 26.42 -29.44 -35.25
CA PHE A 22 26.37 -28.90 -36.62
C PHE A 22 25.09 -28.08 -36.88
N LEU A 23 23.96 -28.44 -36.26
CA LEU A 23 22.71 -27.67 -36.34
C LEU A 23 22.82 -26.28 -35.68
N GLN A 24 23.53 -26.15 -34.55
CA GLN A 24 23.69 -24.84 -33.88
C GLN A 24 24.45 -23.80 -34.73
N PHE A 25 25.31 -24.23 -35.65
CA PHE A 25 26.02 -23.32 -36.57
C PHE A 25 25.21 -22.91 -37.81
N LEU A 26 24.03 -23.51 -38.05
CA LEU A 26 23.21 -23.27 -39.25
C LEU A 26 22.15 -22.16 -39.08
N PHE A 27 22.01 -21.56 -37.89
CA PHE A 27 20.95 -20.59 -37.60
C PHE A 27 21.42 -19.20 -37.15
N TYR A 28 22.64 -18.81 -37.53
CA TYR A 28 23.04 -17.40 -37.48
C TYR A 28 22.46 -16.65 -38.69
N ILE A 29 21.18 -16.25 -38.59
CA ILE A 29 20.52 -15.42 -39.60
C ILE A 29 20.98 -13.97 -39.41
N PRO A 30 21.70 -13.35 -40.36
CA PRO A 30 21.97 -11.91 -40.29
C PRO A 30 20.66 -11.15 -40.40
N THR A 31 20.39 -10.24 -39.47
CA THR A 31 19.20 -9.37 -39.52
C THR A 31 19.23 -8.53 -40.80
N PRO A 32 18.25 -8.65 -41.71
CA PRO A 32 18.20 -7.81 -42.90
C PRO A 32 17.91 -6.37 -42.48
N VAL A 33 18.82 -5.45 -42.83
CA VAL A 33 18.54 -4.00 -42.79
C VAL A 33 17.52 -3.73 -43.91
N LEU A 34 16.37 -3.20 -43.57
CA LEU A 34 15.28 -3.01 -44.52
C LEU A 34 15.40 -1.66 -45.21
N SER A 35 15.36 -1.67 -46.55
CA SER A 35 15.61 -0.47 -47.37
C SER A 35 14.67 0.68 -47.02
N GLN A 36 15.23 1.88 -46.90
CA GLN A 36 14.45 3.10 -46.74
C GLN A 36 13.54 3.32 -47.97
N ASN A 37 12.27 3.61 -47.72
CA ASN A 37 11.42 4.36 -48.63
C ASN A 37 11.30 5.79 -48.07
N SER A 38 11.52 6.81 -48.90
CA SER A 38 11.35 8.21 -48.50
C SER A 38 9.87 8.53 -48.28
N ASN A 39 9.46 8.73 -47.03
CA ASN A 39 8.09 9.12 -46.67
C ASN A 39 8.09 10.41 -45.83
N SER A 40 6.93 11.06 -45.71
CA SER A 40 6.67 12.31 -44.98
C SER A 40 7.11 12.36 -43.51
N CYS A 41 7.52 11.22 -42.93
CA CYS A 41 8.13 11.14 -41.60
C CYS A 41 9.62 11.56 -41.59
N SER A 42 10.33 11.45 -42.72
CA SER A 42 11.74 11.87 -42.84
C SER A 42 11.92 13.37 -43.10
N ASN A 43 10.82 14.11 -43.30
CA ASN A 43 10.87 15.52 -43.68
C ASN A 43 10.97 16.42 -42.43
N ILE A 44 12.20 16.66 -41.99
CA ILE A 44 12.53 17.58 -40.89
C ILE A 44 12.63 19.01 -41.44
N THR A 45 11.56 19.79 -41.30
CA THR A 45 11.40 21.13 -41.87
C THR A 45 11.87 22.25 -40.95
N ILE A 46 11.85 22.04 -39.62
CA ILE A 46 12.37 23.00 -38.62
C ILE A 46 13.34 22.25 -37.67
N PRO A 47 14.60 22.01 -38.09
CA PRO A 47 15.58 21.25 -37.34
C PRO A 47 15.71 21.66 -35.86
N LEU A 48 16.11 20.70 -35.02
CA LEU A 48 16.37 20.96 -33.61
C LEU A 48 17.62 21.83 -33.42
N THR A 49 17.46 22.91 -32.66
CA THR A 49 18.54 23.75 -32.13
C THR A 49 19.46 22.94 -31.21
N SER A 50 20.65 23.47 -30.91
CA SER A 50 21.62 22.81 -30.03
C SER A 50 21.09 22.52 -28.60
N GLU A 51 20.18 23.37 -28.12
CA GLU A 51 19.47 23.18 -26.85
C GLU A 51 18.47 22.01 -26.97
N GLU A 52 17.60 22.06 -28.00
CA GLU A 52 16.60 21.01 -28.27
C GLU A 52 17.20 19.63 -28.54
N GLN A 53 18.31 19.55 -29.27
CA GLN A 53 19.03 18.29 -29.46
C GLN A 53 19.57 17.73 -28.13
N THR A 54 19.88 18.60 -27.16
CA THR A 54 20.35 18.18 -25.84
C THR A 54 19.19 17.65 -24.99
N TYR A 55 18.00 18.23 -25.13
CA TYR A 55 16.77 17.64 -24.57
C TYR A 55 16.49 16.27 -25.21
N ALA A 56 16.54 16.18 -26.54
CA ALA A 56 16.26 14.95 -27.28
C ALA A 56 17.25 13.82 -26.94
N ARG A 57 18.55 14.12 -26.87
CA ARG A 57 19.58 13.17 -26.40
C ARG A 57 19.31 12.68 -24.98
N ALA A 58 19.08 13.60 -24.04
CA ALA A 58 18.83 13.23 -22.64
C ALA A 58 17.57 12.35 -22.49
N ALA A 59 16.49 12.67 -23.22
CA ALA A 59 15.27 11.86 -23.23
C ALA A 59 15.49 10.47 -23.84
N TRP A 60 16.27 10.36 -24.93
CA TRP A 60 16.61 9.07 -25.54
C TRP A 60 17.46 8.18 -24.63
N GLN A 61 18.35 8.75 -23.81
CA GLN A 61 19.16 7.98 -22.86
C GLN A 61 18.35 7.19 -21.83
N TYR A 62 17.12 7.62 -21.51
CA TYR A 62 16.20 6.79 -20.71
C TYR A 62 15.97 5.42 -21.36
N PHE A 63 15.64 5.40 -22.65
CA PHE A 63 15.35 4.18 -23.40
C PHE A 63 16.60 3.36 -23.68
N VAL A 64 17.75 4.01 -23.91
CA VAL A 64 19.05 3.32 -24.02
C VAL A 64 19.36 2.52 -22.75
N LYS A 65 19.18 3.13 -21.56
CA LYS A 65 19.47 2.46 -20.27
C LYS A 65 18.39 1.47 -19.81
N ASN A 66 17.15 1.62 -20.25
CA ASN A 66 16.02 0.78 -19.84
C ASN A 66 15.57 -0.24 -20.89
N TYR A 67 16.33 -0.40 -21.98
CA TYR A 67 16.11 -1.43 -23.00
C TYR A 67 16.35 -2.84 -22.46
N GLN A 68 15.51 -3.77 -22.87
CA GLN A 68 15.55 -5.18 -22.47
C GLN A 68 15.91 -6.06 -23.69
N PRO A 69 17.19 -6.43 -23.89
CA PRO A 69 17.62 -7.15 -25.10
C PRO A 69 16.93 -8.50 -25.32
N ALA A 70 16.43 -9.13 -24.25
CA ALA A 70 15.70 -10.39 -24.30
C ALA A 70 14.32 -10.29 -24.98
N THR A 71 13.71 -9.10 -25.00
CA THR A 71 12.33 -8.86 -25.46
C THR A 71 12.21 -7.73 -26.49
N GLY A 72 13.16 -6.80 -26.52
CA GLY A 72 13.07 -5.57 -27.31
C GLY A 72 12.17 -4.50 -26.66
N PHE A 73 11.58 -4.79 -25.49
CA PHE A 73 10.79 -3.83 -24.72
C PHE A 73 11.70 -2.87 -23.94
N THR A 74 11.10 -1.86 -23.31
CA THR A 74 11.76 -0.96 -22.37
C THR A 74 10.98 -0.86 -21.08
N ASN A 75 11.65 -0.60 -19.96
CA ASN A 75 10.98 -0.41 -18.66
C ASN A 75 10.07 0.83 -18.68
N SER A 76 8.87 0.71 -18.12
CA SER A 76 7.95 1.83 -17.87
C SER A 76 8.52 2.83 -16.86
N THR A 77 9.20 2.33 -15.83
CA THR A 77 9.86 3.08 -14.76
C THR A 77 11.32 2.65 -14.63
N GLY A 78 12.22 3.61 -14.38
CA GLY A 78 13.67 3.40 -14.34
C GLY A 78 14.08 2.22 -13.44
N GLY A 79 14.75 1.22 -14.02
CA GLY A 79 15.25 0.04 -13.31
C GLY A 79 14.19 -0.99 -12.89
N TYR A 80 12.90 -0.77 -13.18
CA TYR A 80 11.82 -1.71 -12.83
C TYR A 80 11.27 -2.41 -14.10
N PRO A 81 11.45 -3.73 -14.27
CA PRO A 81 11.15 -4.42 -15.54
C PRO A 81 9.64 -4.67 -15.75
N SER A 82 8.87 -3.60 -15.89
CA SER A 82 7.43 -3.59 -16.17
C SER A 82 7.17 -2.83 -17.47
N GLY A 83 6.10 -3.19 -18.20
CA GLY A 83 5.62 -2.44 -19.35
C GLY A 83 4.13 -2.67 -19.58
N THR A 84 3.35 -1.58 -19.59
CA THR A 84 1.97 -1.57 -20.08
C THR A 84 1.95 -1.43 -21.62
N LEU A 85 0.79 -1.54 -22.25
CA LEU A 85 0.69 -1.27 -23.70
C LEU A 85 0.82 0.24 -23.99
N TRP A 86 0.43 1.10 -23.05
CA TRP A 86 0.70 2.54 -23.09
C TRP A 86 2.21 2.83 -23.15
N ASP A 87 3.00 2.20 -22.27
CA ASP A 87 4.47 2.33 -22.26
C ASP A 87 5.11 1.81 -23.54
N MET A 88 4.61 0.68 -24.06
CA MET A 88 5.07 0.10 -25.32
C MET A 88 4.77 1.03 -26.51
N GLY A 89 3.62 1.70 -26.53
CA GLY A 89 3.29 2.74 -27.51
C GLY A 89 4.23 3.95 -27.41
N ASN A 90 4.43 4.46 -26.20
CA ASN A 90 5.36 5.56 -25.93
C ASN A 90 6.80 5.23 -26.38
N TYR A 91 7.25 3.99 -26.19
CA TYR A 91 8.55 3.55 -26.70
C TYR A 91 8.62 3.49 -28.23
N LEU A 92 7.58 3.00 -28.92
CA LEU A 92 7.56 3.00 -30.40
C LEU A 92 7.61 4.43 -30.96
N MET A 93 6.87 5.36 -30.36
CA MET A 93 6.89 6.78 -30.75
C MET A 93 8.25 7.41 -30.47
N ALA A 94 8.86 7.12 -29.31
CA ALA A 94 10.22 7.53 -28.97
C ALA A 94 11.28 6.97 -29.93
N LEU A 95 11.17 5.69 -30.32
CA LEU A 95 12.07 5.01 -31.24
C LEU A 95 11.97 5.57 -32.67
N ASN A 96 10.75 5.87 -33.13
CA ASN A 96 10.51 6.58 -34.39
C ASN A 96 11.08 8.01 -34.37
N ALA A 97 10.81 8.77 -33.30
CA ALA A 97 11.35 10.10 -33.11
C ALA A 97 12.89 10.08 -33.09
N ALA A 98 13.50 9.18 -32.32
CA ALA A 98 14.95 9.00 -32.25
C ALA A 98 15.57 8.65 -33.62
N ARG A 99 14.89 7.84 -34.44
CA ARG A 99 15.36 7.50 -35.78
C ARG A 99 15.37 8.68 -36.74
N TRP A 100 14.34 9.54 -36.72
CA TRP A 100 14.24 10.70 -37.61
C TRP A 100 14.95 11.96 -37.09
N LEU A 101 15.13 12.07 -35.77
CA LEU A 101 15.98 13.08 -35.12
C LEU A 101 17.48 12.70 -35.12
N ASN A 102 17.84 11.58 -35.76
CA ASN A 102 19.22 11.07 -35.89
C ASN A 102 19.93 10.85 -34.54
N LEU A 103 19.18 10.30 -33.56
CA LEU A 103 19.67 9.83 -32.26
C LEU A 103 19.98 8.31 -32.27
N THR A 104 19.42 7.58 -33.23
CA THR A 104 19.77 6.19 -33.57
C THR A 104 19.87 6.04 -35.08
N ASP A 105 20.74 5.15 -35.55
CA ASP A 105 20.85 4.78 -36.96
C ASP A 105 19.76 3.75 -37.38
N GLN A 106 19.76 3.36 -38.66
CA GLN A 106 18.80 2.41 -39.20
C GLN A 106 18.98 0.99 -38.66
N ALA A 107 20.21 0.55 -38.36
CA ALA A 107 20.50 -0.82 -37.94
C ALA A 107 20.13 -1.05 -36.47
N ASP A 108 20.43 -0.10 -35.58
CA ASP A 108 19.96 -0.17 -34.18
C ASP A 108 18.42 0.02 -34.10
N PHE A 109 17.84 0.88 -34.95
CA PHE A 109 16.38 1.00 -35.08
C PHE A 109 15.72 -0.31 -35.54
N ASP A 110 16.16 -0.87 -36.68
CA ASP A 110 15.62 -2.12 -37.23
C ASP A 110 15.83 -3.25 -36.21
N SER A 111 16.99 -3.35 -35.56
CA SER A 111 17.29 -4.35 -34.52
C SER A 111 16.29 -4.27 -33.35
N ARG A 112 16.09 -3.08 -32.77
CA ARG A 112 15.14 -2.84 -31.68
C ARG A 112 13.71 -3.15 -32.10
N LEU A 113 13.28 -2.66 -33.26
CA LEU A 113 11.90 -2.80 -33.73
C LEU A 113 11.59 -4.25 -34.14
N ASN A 114 12.49 -4.92 -34.87
CA ASN A 114 12.39 -6.36 -35.16
C ASN A 114 12.26 -7.18 -33.88
N LYS A 115 13.07 -6.87 -32.86
CA LYS A 115 13.08 -7.60 -31.60
C LYS A 115 11.78 -7.39 -30.80
N PHE A 116 11.36 -6.13 -30.65
CA PHE A 116 10.10 -5.73 -30.04
C PHE A 116 8.90 -6.43 -30.72
N LEU A 117 8.79 -6.35 -32.05
CA LEU A 117 7.66 -6.92 -32.80
C LEU A 117 7.66 -8.44 -32.74
N THR A 118 8.83 -9.08 -32.73
CA THR A 118 8.96 -10.54 -32.55
C THR A 118 8.36 -10.98 -31.21
N THR A 119 8.77 -10.34 -30.11
CA THR A 119 8.27 -10.70 -28.78
C THR A 119 6.80 -10.33 -28.62
N LEU A 120 6.36 -9.15 -29.10
CA LEU A 120 4.96 -8.75 -29.06
C LEU A 120 4.04 -9.71 -29.85
N SER A 121 4.53 -10.23 -31.00
CA SER A 121 3.85 -11.25 -31.81
C SER A 121 3.64 -12.59 -31.10
N SER A 122 4.33 -12.81 -29.97
CA SER A 122 4.35 -14.06 -29.19
C SER A 122 3.81 -13.92 -27.76
N LEU A 123 3.28 -12.76 -27.38
CA LEU A 123 2.71 -12.58 -26.04
C LEU A 123 1.55 -13.55 -25.80
N LYS A 124 1.54 -14.18 -24.62
CA LYS A 124 0.31 -14.79 -24.09
C LYS A 124 -0.69 -13.66 -23.85
N LEU A 125 -1.86 -13.75 -24.45
CA LEU A 125 -2.94 -12.79 -24.31
C LEU A 125 -3.80 -13.14 -23.11
N PHE A 126 -4.45 -12.14 -22.51
CA PHE A 126 -5.53 -12.37 -21.57
C PHE A 126 -6.69 -13.06 -22.29
N GLU A 127 -7.09 -14.23 -21.80
CA GLU A 127 -8.16 -15.09 -22.36
C GLU A 127 -8.06 -15.34 -23.87
N ASP A 128 -6.82 -15.46 -24.38
CA ASP A 128 -6.48 -15.65 -25.79
C ASP A 128 -7.14 -14.59 -26.72
N ALA A 129 -7.39 -13.41 -26.15
CA ALA A 129 -8.19 -12.36 -26.75
C ALA A 129 -7.40 -11.05 -26.95
N LEU A 130 -6.92 -10.45 -25.88
CA LEU A 130 -6.27 -9.14 -25.91
C LEU A 130 -5.04 -9.10 -24.99
N PRO A 131 -4.05 -8.23 -25.26
CA PRO A 131 -2.89 -8.11 -24.39
C PRO A 131 -3.28 -7.76 -22.94
N ASN A 132 -2.55 -8.33 -22.00
CA ASN A 132 -2.70 -8.06 -20.57
C ASN A 132 -2.36 -6.60 -20.24
N LYS A 133 -2.99 -6.04 -19.19
CA LYS A 133 -2.72 -4.68 -18.69
C LYS A 133 -1.24 -4.40 -18.38
N VAL A 134 -0.46 -5.41 -18.02
CA VAL A 134 0.99 -5.29 -17.78
C VAL A 134 1.75 -6.57 -18.10
N TYR A 135 2.94 -6.42 -18.69
CA TYR A 135 3.89 -7.50 -18.92
C TYR A 135 5.21 -7.18 -18.22
N ASN A 136 5.94 -8.20 -17.79
CA ASN A 136 7.31 -8.02 -17.35
C ASN A 136 8.17 -7.63 -18.57
N ALA A 137 8.82 -6.47 -18.54
CA ALA A 137 9.57 -5.96 -19.68
C ALA A 137 10.77 -6.84 -20.05
N ALA A 138 11.37 -7.56 -19.10
CA ALA A 138 12.54 -8.40 -19.32
C ALA A 138 12.22 -9.84 -19.78
N THR A 139 11.03 -10.37 -19.48
CA THR A 139 10.64 -11.76 -19.80
C THR A 139 9.41 -11.90 -20.70
N ALA A 140 8.67 -10.82 -20.93
CA ALA A 140 7.40 -10.78 -21.66
C ALA A 140 6.29 -11.69 -21.07
N GLN A 141 6.41 -12.08 -19.80
CA GLN A 141 5.38 -12.81 -19.07
C GLN A 141 4.25 -11.88 -18.61
N MET A 142 3.02 -12.40 -18.57
CA MET A 142 1.92 -11.72 -17.89
C MET A 142 2.19 -11.70 -16.38
N VAL A 143 2.03 -10.53 -15.77
CA VAL A 143 2.31 -10.28 -14.35
C VAL A 143 1.19 -9.44 -13.72
N ASP A 144 1.25 -9.28 -12.40
CA ASP A 144 0.65 -8.12 -11.74
C ASP A 144 1.56 -6.88 -11.82
N TYR A 145 1.07 -5.73 -11.34
CA TYR A 145 1.87 -4.50 -11.28
C TYR A 145 3.07 -4.60 -10.30
N GLY A 146 3.10 -5.62 -9.43
CA GLY A 146 4.22 -5.98 -8.55
C GLY A 146 5.26 -6.91 -9.21
N ASN A 147 5.13 -7.18 -10.51
CA ASN A 147 5.96 -8.09 -11.30
C ASN A 147 5.88 -9.58 -10.90
N ASN A 148 4.87 -9.98 -10.11
CA ASN A 148 4.60 -11.39 -9.81
C ASN A 148 3.91 -12.07 -11.02
N PRO A 149 4.38 -13.23 -11.49
CA PRO A 149 3.74 -13.95 -12.61
C PRO A 149 2.27 -14.29 -12.36
N LEU A 150 1.40 -13.90 -13.30
CA LEU A 150 -0.02 -14.24 -13.29
C LEU A 150 -0.36 -15.08 -14.52
N GLU A 151 -0.69 -16.36 -14.32
CA GLU A 151 -0.97 -17.29 -15.43
C GLU A 151 -2.13 -16.86 -16.32
N ARG A 152 -3.16 -16.22 -15.74
CA ARG A 152 -4.33 -15.69 -16.47
C ARG A 152 -4.18 -14.22 -16.90
N GLY A 153 -3.41 -13.42 -16.15
CA GLY A 153 -3.36 -11.96 -16.27
C GLY A 153 -4.43 -11.23 -15.44
N LEU A 154 -4.45 -9.90 -15.55
CA LEU A 154 -5.35 -8.96 -14.86
C LEU A 154 -6.57 -8.53 -15.69
N GLY A 155 -6.52 -8.70 -17.01
CA GLY A 155 -7.48 -8.12 -17.97
C GLY A 155 -6.75 -7.30 -19.04
N TRP A 156 -7.49 -6.57 -19.87
CA TRP A 156 -6.93 -5.61 -20.85
C TRP A 156 -7.37 -4.18 -20.53
N SER A 157 -6.61 -3.18 -20.99
CA SER A 157 -7.02 -1.77 -21.02
C SER A 157 -7.34 -1.39 -22.47
N ALA A 158 -8.49 -0.77 -22.70
CA ALA A 158 -8.91 -0.27 -24.00
C ALA A 158 -8.16 1.01 -24.38
N LEU A 159 -7.79 1.85 -23.41
CA LEU A 159 -6.98 3.06 -23.66
C LEU A 159 -5.55 2.69 -24.10
N ASP A 160 -4.96 1.69 -23.45
CA ASP A 160 -3.68 1.08 -23.82
C ASP A 160 -3.70 0.50 -25.24
N VAL A 161 -4.78 -0.22 -25.59
CA VAL A 161 -5.00 -0.73 -26.95
C VAL A 161 -5.13 0.42 -27.94
N GLY A 162 -5.84 1.51 -27.59
CA GLY A 162 -5.89 2.73 -28.39
C GLY A 162 -4.50 3.34 -28.66
N ARG A 163 -3.68 3.52 -27.62
CA ARG A 163 -2.32 4.09 -27.73
C ARG A 163 -1.38 3.23 -28.57
N ILE A 164 -1.36 1.91 -28.39
CA ILE A 164 -0.50 1.04 -29.22
C ILE A 164 -1.01 1.00 -30.67
N LEU A 165 -2.33 1.07 -30.93
CA LEU A 165 -2.89 1.13 -32.27
C LEU A 165 -2.55 2.46 -32.99
N ALA A 166 -2.55 3.59 -32.28
CA ALA A 166 -2.08 4.87 -32.80
C ALA A 166 -0.58 4.83 -33.12
N ALA A 167 0.26 4.37 -32.19
CA ALA A 167 1.70 4.20 -32.41
C ALA A 167 2.00 3.24 -33.58
N PHE A 168 1.22 2.16 -33.73
CA PHE A 168 1.32 1.25 -34.87
C PHE A 168 0.92 1.87 -36.21
N ASP A 169 -0.01 2.82 -36.25
CA ASP A 169 -0.27 3.58 -37.47
C ASP A 169 0.93 4.47 -37.84
N VAL A 170 1.53 5.14 -36.85
CA VAL A 170 2.74 5.94 -37.08
C VAL A 170 3.89 5.06 -37.57
N ILE A 171 4.13 3.89 -36.96
CA ILE A 171 5.17 2.97 -37.46
C ILE A 171 4.84 2.42 -38.86
N ARG A 172 3.60 1.99 -39.14
CA ARG A 172 3.26 1.43 -40.48
C ARG A 172 3.31 2.49 -41.59
N ASN A 173 3.10 3.77 -41.25
CA ASN A 173 3.26 4.87 -42.19
C ASN A 173 4.74 5.26 -42.33
N CYS A 174 5.43 5.57 -41.24
CA CYS A 174 6.81 6.04 -41.29
C CYS A 174 7.80 4.96 -41.79
N HIS A 175 7.54 3.68 -41.50
CA HIS A 175 8.38 2.54 -41.82
C HIS A 175 7.53 1.43 -42.47
N PRO A 176 7.08 1.63 -43.73
CA PRO A 176 6.06 0.79 -44.36
C PRO A 176 6.49 -0.68 -44.57
N GLN A 177 7.79 -0.98 -44.48
CA GLN A 177 8.31 -2.35 -44.43
C GLN A 177 7.75 -3.18 -43.25
N TYR A 178 7.27 -2.54 -42.18
CA TYR A 178 6.67 -3.20 -41.01
C TYR A 178 5.15 -3.38 -41.07
N ASN A 179 4.49 -2.81 -42.09
CA ASN A 179 3.03 -2.73 -42.19
C ASN A 179 2.32 -4.08 -42.04
N ASP A 180 2.79 -5.11 -42.75
CA ASP A 180 2.14 -6.43 -42.74
C ASP A 180 2.45 -7.24 -41.48
N TRP A 181 3.58 -6.97 -40.81
CA TRP A 181 3.86 -7.52 -39.48
C TRP A 181 2.91 -6.93 -38.43
N LEU A 182 2.70 -5.62 -38.46
CA LEU A 182 1.78 -4.90 -37.57
C LEU A 182 0.33 -5.37 -37.76
N LYS A 183 -0.14 -5.49 -39.02
CA LYS A 183 -1.42 -6.15 -39.34
C LYS A 183 -1.47 -7.57 -38.79
N GLY A 184 -0.40 -8.36 -38.96
CA GLY A 184 -0.30 -9.74 -38.49
C GLY A 184 -0.29 -9.91 -36.98
N ILE A 185 0.08 -8.88 -36.21
CA ILE A 185 -0.06 -8.82 -34.75
C ILE A 185 -1.52 -8.57 -34.40
N ILE A 186 -2.12 -7.49 -34.95
CA ILE A 186 -3.49 -7.07 -34.64
C ILE A 186 -4.52 -8.12 -35.09
N ALA A 187 -4.26 -8.85 -36.18
CA ALA A 187 -5.11 -9.94 -36.65
C ALA A 187 -5.19 -11.14 -35.67
N LYS A 188 -4.28 -11.25 -34.69
CA LYS A 188 -4.38 -12.20 -33.58
C LYS A 188 -5.20 -11.66 -32.40
N TRP A 189 -5.39 -10.34 -32.32
CA TRP A 189 -6.07 -9.69 -31.21
C TRP A 189 -7.57 -9.59 -31.52
N GLN A 190 -8.39 -10.02 -30.57
CA GLN A 190 -9.84 -9.91 -30.62
C GLN A 190 -10.27 -8.47 -30.21
N VAL A 191 -9.75 -7.45 -30.90
CA VAL A 191 -9.90 -6.01 -30.59
C VAL A 191 -11.36 -5.61 -30.35
N ALA A 192 -12.29 -6.18 -31.11
CA ALA A 192 -13.73 -5.97 -30.93
C ALA A 192 -14.27 -6.32 -29.52
N ARG A 193 -13.58 -7.15 -28.71
CA ARG A 193 -13.97 -7.42 -27.31
C ARG A 193 -13.75 -6.23 -26.38
N SER A 194 -12.87 -5.30 -26.74
CA SER A 194 -12.70 -4.03 -26.03
C SER A 194 -13.70 -2.95 -26.44
N LEU A 195 -14.71 -3.33 -27.25
CA LEU A 195 -15.78 -2.46 -27.72
C LEU A 195 -17.13 -3.05 -27.35
N LYS A 196 -18.02 -2.23 -26.79
CA LYS A 196 -19.41 -2.63 -26.51
C LYS A 196 -20.33 -1.42 -26.63
N ASP A 197 -21.48 -1.61 -27.28
CA ASP A 197 -22.52 -0.60 -27.48
C ASP A 197 -22.04 0.74 -28.07
N GLY A 198 -20.90 0.73 -28.77
CA GLY A 198 -20.25 1.92 -29.34
C GLY A 198 -19.28 2.67 -28.42
N GLN A 199 -18.92 2.10 -27.26
CA GLN A 199 -17.96 2.64 -26.28
C GLN A 199 -16.74 1.73 -26.07
N LEU A 200 -15.68 2.28 -25.48
CA LEU A 200 -14.49 1.52 -25.05
C LEU A 200 -14.75 0.77 -23.74
N PHE A 201 -14.31 -0.48 -23.67
CA PHE A 201 -14.43 -1.34 -22.48
C PHE A 201 -13.12 -2.06 -22.18
N GLY A 202 -12.54 -1.75 -21.02
CA GLY A 202 -11.47 -2.53 -20.42
C GLY A 202 -12.01 -3.80 -19.75
N ALA A 203 -11.10 -4.65 -19.27
CA ALA A 203 -11.43 -5.82 -18.45
C ALA A 203 -10.68 -5.81 -17.12
N THR A 204 -11.26 -6.48 -16.13
CA THR A 204 -10.62 -6.80 -14.85
C THR A 204 -10.98 -8.21 -14.39
N VAL A 205 -10.12 -8.84 -13.60
CA VAL A 205 -10.38 -10.14 -12.96
C VAL A 205 -11.00 -9.93 -11.57
N LEU A 206 -12.15 -10.54 -11.34
CA LEU A 206 -12.83 -10.55 -10.03
C LEU A 206 -12.26 -11.62 -9.09
N SER A 207 -12.55 -11.48 -7.79
CA SER A 207 -12.08 -12.38 -6.71
C SER A 207 -12.77 -13.76 -6.68
N ASP A 208 -13.67 -14.01 -7.64
CA ASP A 208 -14.28 -15.31 -8.00
C ASP A 208 -13.70 -15.90 -9.31
N ASN A 209 -12.63 -15.27 -9.84
CA ASN A 209 -11.96 -15.57 -11.10
C ASN A 209 -12.84 -15.43 -12.36
N LYS A 210 -13.87 -14.58 -12.37
CA LYS A 210 -14.56 -14.16 -13.60
C LYS A 210 -13.92 -12.90 -14.21
N THR A 211 -14.15 -12.68 -15.51
CA THR A 211 -13.82 -11.41 -16.19
C THR A 211 -15.01 -10.45 -16.07
N LEU A 212 -14.77 -9.26 -15.53
CA LEU A 212 -15.70 -8.14 -15.59
C LEU A 212 -15.25 -7.15 -16.67
N LEU A 213 -16.16 -6.78 -17.57
CA LEU A 213 -15.94 -5.67 -18.50
C LEU A 213 -16.37 -4.36 -17.82
N VAL A 214 -15.52 -3.34 -17.92
CA VAL A 214 -15.75 -1.99 -17.35
C VAL A 214 -15.64 -0.95 -18.45
N GLN A 215 -16.53 0.03 -18.49
CA GLN A 215 -16.39 1.15 -19.44
C GLN A 215 -15.18 1.97 -19.03
N GLU A 216 -14.28 2.24 -19.97
CA GLU A 216 -12.95 2.80 -19.72
C GLU A 216 -12.72 4.00 -20.64
N GLY A 217 -12.07 5.03 -20.12
CA GLY A 217 -11.96 6.34 -20.80
C GLY A 217 -12.93 7.39 -20.26
N ARG A 218 -12.45 8.63 -20.23
CA ARG A 218 -13.16 9.86 -19.89
C ARG A 218 -12.71 10.95 -20.87
N LEU A 219 -13.46 12.05 -20.93
CA LEU A 219 -13.20 13.20 -21.83
C LEU A 219 -11.70 13.55 -21.96
N GLY A 220 -11.24 13.63 -23.20
CA GLY A 220 -9.85 13.78 -23.62
C GLY A 220 -9.22 12.42 -23.95
N TYR A 221 -9.29 11.45 -23.04
CA TYR A 221 -8.66 10.13 -23.23
C TYR A 221 -9.53 9.10 -23.97
N GLU A 222 -10.85 9.13 -23.79
CA GLU A 222 -11.73 8.19 -24.52
C GLU A 222 -11.72 8.47 -26.02
N GLU A 223 -11.68 9.75 -26.40
CA GLU A 223 -11.61 10.21 -27.78
C GLU A 223 -10.23 9.91 -28.39
N TYR A 224 -9.14 10.29 -27.70
CA TYR A 224 -7.77 9.99 -28.13
C TYR A 224 -7.58 8.48 -28.38
N GLY A 225 -7.96 7.65 -27.40
CA GLY A 225 -7.91 6.20 -27.53
C GLY A 225 -8.73 5.71 -28.72
N THR A 226 -9.95 6.24 -28.89
CA THR A 226 -10.85 5.86 -29.99
C THR A 226 -10.32 6.23 -31.37
N ARG A 227 -9.56 7.33 -31.54
CA ARG A 227 -8.88 7.61 -32.82
C ARG A 227 -7.89 6.50 -33.17
N GLY A 228 -7.16 5.98 -32.20
CA GLY A 228 -6.32 4.79 -32.36
C GLY A 228 -7.07 3.59 -32.94
N TYR A 229 -8.29 3.31 -32.45
CA TYR A 229 -9.17 2.27 -32.99
C TYR A 229 -9.63 2.57 -34.44
N GLN A 230 -9.98 3.82 -34.75
CA GLN A 230 -10.48 4.23 -36.07
C GLN A 230 -9.45 4.02 -37.18
N LEU A 231 -8.15 4.24 -36.91
CA LEU A 231 -7.06 3.97 -37.85
C LEU A 231 -6.97 2.50 -38.30
N TRP A 232 -7.58 1.59 -37.54
CA TRP A 232 -7.64 0.15 -37.83
C TRP A 232 -9.05 -0.34 -38.18
N GLY A 233 -9.96 0.58 -38.53
CA GLY A 233 -11.31 0.28 -39.01
C GLY A 233 -12.32 -0.04 -37.91
N PHE A 234 -11.96 0.11 -36.64
CA PHE A 234 -12.86 -0.11 -35.51
C PHE A 234 -13.64 1.17 -35.17
N SER A 235 -14.97 1.06 -35.02
CA SER A 235 -15.85 2.21 -34.78
C SER A 235 -16.47 2.17 -33.39
N ALA A 236 -16.27 3.24 -32.62
CA ALA A 236 -16.87 3.45 -31.31
C ALA A 236 -17.54 4.85 -31.26
N PRO A 237 -18.71 5.01 -31.90
CA PRO A 237 -19.32 6.33 -32.14
C PRO A 237 -19.82 7.06 -30.90
N LYS A 238 -19.89 6.39 -29.73
CA LYS A 238 -20.15 7.05 -28.43
C LYS A 238 -18.87 7.41 -27.69
N ALA A 239 -17.77 6.69 -27.91
CA ALA A 239 -16.48 6.96 -27.28
C ALA A 239 -15.68 8.09 -27.96
N ILE A 240 -15.96 8.37 -29.24
CA ILE A 240 -15.45 9.57 -29.94
C ILE A 240 -16.36 10.81 -29.73
N ALA A 241 -17.48 10.66 -29.01
CA ALA A 241 -18.36 11.77 -28.69
C ALA A 241 -17.96 12.39 -27.35
N LEU A 242 -17.81 13.72 -27.32
CA LEU A 242 -17.37 14.48 -26.14
C LEU A 242 -18.38 14.46 -24.97
N GLU A 243 -19.58 13.96 -25.21
CA GLU A 243 -20.68 13.87 -24.24
C GLU A 243 -20.73 12.49 -23.58
N PRO A 244 -20.96 12.39 -22.26
CA PRO A 244 -21.55 13.42 -21.40
C PRO A 244 -20.52 14.29 -20.68
N PHE A 245 -20.53 15.61 -20.92
CA PHE A 245 -19.73 16.58 -20.16
C PHE A 245 -20.58 17.72 -19.59
N LYS A 246 -19.96 18.53 -18.74
CA LYS A 246 -20.52 19.79 -18.22
C LYS A 246 -19.41 20.83 -18.09
N LEU A 247 -19.76 22.10 -18.16
CA LEU A 247 -18.82 23.19 -17.88
C LEU A 247 -18.80 23.48 -16.37
N VAL A 248 -17.60 23.50 -15.80
CA VAL A 248 -17.32 23.89 -14.40
C VAL A 248 -16.43 25.13 -14.43
N GLU A 249 -16.80 26.17 -13.68
CA GLU A 249 -15.99 27.39 -13.61
C GLU A 249 -14.82 27.19 -12.64
N ILE A 250 -13.60 27.40 -13.13
CA ILE A 250 -12.36 27.28 -12.37
C ILE A 250 -11.49 28.49 -12.73
N ASN A 251 -11.14 29.32 -11.75
CA ASN A 251 -10.34 30.54 -11.94
C ASN A 251 -10.86 31.47 -13.07
N GLY A 252 -12.18 31.57 -13.27
CA GLY A 252 -12.82 32.36 -14.32
C GLY A 252 -12.77 31.73 -15.72
N VAL A 253 -12.40 30.44 -15.84
CA VAL A 253 -12.44 29.66 -17.07
C VAL A 253 -13.50 28.58 -16.95
N GLN A 254 -14.38 28.49 -17.94
CA GLN A 254 -15.30 27.34 -18.05
C GLN A 254 -14.51 26.13 -18.59
N ILE A 255 -14.29 25.14 -17.72
CA ILE A 255 -13.56 23.89 -17.99
C ILE A 255 -14.56 22.76 -18.27
N PRO A 256 -14.39 22.01 -19.37
CA PRO A 256 -15.23 20.85 -19.63
C PRO A 256 -14.80 19.69 -18.73
N VAL A 257 -15.79 19.07 -18.09
CA VAL A 257 -15.65 18.01 -17.10
C VAL A 257 -16.58 16.89 -17.50
N ASP A 258 -16.05 15.68 -17.67
CA ASP A 258 -16.85 14.48 -17.89
C ASP A 258 -17.84 14.26 -16.73
N SER A 259 -19.11 14.02 -17.03
CA SER A 259 -20.14 13.86 -16.00
C SER A 259 -20.11 12.49 -15.29
N ARG A 260 -19.30 11.53 -15.78
CA ARG A 260 -19.12 10.19 -15.21
C ARG A 260 -18.08 10.22 -14.08
N ASP A 261 -18.50 10.66 -12.89
CA ASP A 261 -17.65 10.72 -11.70
C ASP A 261 -17.41 9.36 -11.03
N PHE A 262 -16.45 9.32 -10.10
CA PHE A 262 -16.09 8.12 -9.37
C PHE A 262 -17.25 7.55 -8.54
N GLN A 263 -18.10 8.40 -7.99
CA GLN A 263 -19.24 8.01 -7.16
C GLN A 263 -20.32 7.26 -7.98
N SER A 264 -20.54 7.65 -9.24
CA SER A 264 -21.51 7.02 -10.13
C SER A 264 -20.95 5.85 -10.95
N THR A 265 -19.63 5.78 -11.15
CA THR A 265 -19.00 4.83 -12.11
C THR A 265 -17.78 4.07 -11.62
N ASN A 266 -17.29 4.32 -10.40
CA ASN A 266 -16.04 3.77 -9.84
C ASN A 266 -14.79 4.06 -10.70
N ALA A 267 -14.80 5.11 -11.50
CA ALA A 267 -13.63 5.64 -12.21
C ALA A 267 -13.70 7.17 -12.32
N ASN A 268 -12.57 7.85 -12.10
CA ASN A 268 -12.51 9.30 -11.90
C ASN A 268 -12.60 10.09 -13.22
N ASN A 269 -13.30 11.22 -13.19
CA ASN A 269 -13.34 12.20 -14.29
C ASN A 269 -12.19 13.22 -14.22
N TYR A 270 -10.95 12.75 -14.40
CA TYR A 270 -9.77 13.63 -14.42
C TYR A 270 -9.81 14.62 -15.59
N VAL A 271 -9.49 15.88 -15.34
CA VAL A 271 -9.06 16.86 -16.36
C VAL A 271 -7.55 17.04 -16.22
N VAL A 272 -6.79 16.48 -17.16
CA VAL A 272 -5.32 16.44 -17.17
C VAL A 272 -4.77 17.05 -18.47
N SER A 273 -3.46 17.31 -18.54
CA SER A 273 -2.84 17.94 -19.71
C SER A 273 -2.49 16.94 -20.84
N GLU A 274 -2.03 15.72 -20.51
CA GLU A 274 -1.42 14.79 -21.46
C GLU A 274 -2.37 14.34 -22.58
N SER A 275 -3.65 14.08 -22.30
CA SER A 275 -4.62 13.68 -23.33
C SER A 275 -4.77 14.71 -24.46
N TYR A 276 -4.88 15.99 -24.11
CA TYR A 276 -4.94 17.10 -25.07
C TYR A 276 -3.59 17.33 -25.77
N ILE A 277 -2.47 17.07 -25.08
CA ILE A 277 -1.13 17.18 -25.67
C ILE A 277 -0.94 16.08 -26.72
N LEU A 278 -1.26 14.83 -26.41
CA LEU A 278 -1.18 13.71 -27.35
C LEU A 278 -2.11 13.92 -28.56
N ASP A 279 -3.38 14.31 -28.37
CA ASP A 279 -4.28 14.62 -29.51
C ASP A 279 -3.74 15.78 -30.37
N GLY A 280 -3.06 16.77 -29.78
CA GLY A 280 -2.43 17.87 -30.54
C GLY A 280 -1.18 17.47 -31.32
N ILE A 281 -0.32 16.67 -30.71
CA ILE A 281 0.94 16.18 -31.29
C ILE A 281 0.66 15.13 -32.38
N GLU A 282 -0.30 14.23 -32.16
CA GLU A 282 -0.59 13.13 -33.08
C GLU A 282 -1.70 13.45 -34.09
N PHE A 283 -2.84 14.03 -33.65
CA PHE A 283 -4.07 14.14 -34.46
C PHE A 283 -4.48 15.57 -34.84
N GLY A 284 -3.87 16.58 -34.21
CA GLY A 284 -4.05 18.00 -34.49
C GLY A 284 -5.19 18.73 -33.75
N LEU A 285 -5.68 18.23 -32.60
CA LEU A 285 -6.74 18.89 -31.79
C LEU A 285 -8.00 19.23 -32.60
N GLN A 286 -8.63 18.21 -33.19
CA GLN A 286 -9.76 18.43 -34.11
C GLN A 286 -11.03 18.91 -33.38
N GLY A 287 -11.67 19.95 -33.91
CA GLY A 287 -12.96 20.45 -33.43
C GLY A 287 -12.87 21.13 -32.06
N GLU A 288 -13.82 20.83 -31.17
CA GLU A 288 -13.91 21.47 -29.85
C GLU A 288 -12.71 21.17 -28.93
N LEU A 289 -11.98 20.06 -29.19
CA LEU A 289 -10.79 19.69 -28.42
C LEU A 289 -9.72 20.78 -28.43
N ALA A 290 -9.52 21.53 -29.53
CA ALA A 290 -8.62 22.69 -29.54
C ALA A 290 -9.06 23.78 -28.54
N GLY A 291 -10.37 24.02 -28.45
CA GLY A 291 -10.95 24.93 -27.46
C GLY A 291 -10.78 24.41 -26.03
N PHE A 292 -10.91 23.11 -25.82
CA PHE A 292 -10.74 22.47 -24.51
C PHE A 292 -9.27 22.52 -24.05
N ALA A 293 -8.33 22.18 -24.93
CA ALA A 293 -6.89 22.30 -24.68
C ALA A 293 -6.47 23.74 -24.32
N ALA A 294 -6.94 24.73 -25.09
CA ALA A 294 -6.67 26.14 -24.81
C ALA A 294 -7.22 26.60 -23.45
N ARG A 295 -8.41 26.11 -23.05
CA ARG A 295 -9.01 26.37 -21.73
C ARG A 295 -8.20 25.71 -20.60
N VAL A 296 -7.75 24.47 -20.79
CA VAL A 296 -6.90 23.74 -19.84
C VAL A 296 -5.54 24.43 -19.67
N LEU A 297 -5.00 25.09 -20.69
CA LEU A 297 -3.80 25.94 -20.54
C LEU A 297 -4.09 27.27 -19.85
N ASP A 298 -5.17 27.99 -20.23
CA ASP A 298 -5.50 29.30 -19.63
C ASP A 298 -5.87 29.21 -18.15
N VAL A 299 -6.57 28.17 -17.71
CA VAL A 299 -6.90 28.00 -16.27
C VAL A 299 -5.65 27.78 -15.41
N GLN A 300 -4.65 27.09 -15.95
CA GLN A 300 -3.36 26.88 -15.29
C GLN A 300 -2.55 28.18 -15.24
N LYS A 301 -2.55 28.96 -16.34
CA LYS A 301 -2.04 30.33 -16.37
C LYS A 301 -2.71 31.21 -15.31
N ARG A 302 -4.05 31.22 -15.23
CA ARG A 302 -4.78 32.06 -14.28
C ARG A 302 -4.58 31.64 -12.83
N ARG A 303 -4.38 30.35 -12.55
CA ARG A 303 -3.91 29.90 -11.22
C ARG A 303 -2.56 30.52 -10.90
N PHE A 304 -1.59 30.51 -11.82
CA PHE A 304 -0.32 31.20 -11.62
C PHE A 304 -0.52 32.72 -11.43
N ASP A 305 -1.30 33.40 -12.28
CA ASP A 305 -1.55 34.84 -12.18
C ASP A 305 -2.20 35.23 -10.83
N THR A 306 -2.99 34.33 -10.24
CA THR A 306 -3.68 34.54 -8.94
C THR A 306 -2.81 34.18 -7.73
N THR A 307 -1.88 33.23 -7.85
CA THR A 307 -1.21 32.59 -6.69
C THR A 307 0.32 32.57 -6.73
N GLY A 308 0.93 32.92 -7.87
CA GLY A 308 2.36 32.73 -8.14
C GLY A 308 2.80 31.28 -8.36
N GLN A 309 1.91 30.28 -8.20
CA GLN A 309 2.26 28.87 -8.33
C GLN A 309 2.28 28.42 -9.81
N LEU A 310 3.46 28.08 -10.32
CA LEU A 310 3.61 27.44 -11.63
C LEU A 310 2.86 26.11 -11.68
N THR A 311 2.05 25.95 -12.71
CA THR A 311 1.09 24.85 -12.86
C THR A 311 1.14 24.32 -14.30
N ALA A 312 1.58 23.08 -14.47
CA ALA A 312 1.40 22.27 -15.68
C ALA A 312 1.09 20.85 -15.20
N VAL A 313 -0.17 20.59 -14.86
CA VAL A 313 -0.62 19.40 -14.13
C VAL A 313 -1.09 18.31 -15.09
N THR A 314 -0.58 17.11 -14.85
CA THR A 314 -1.03 15.87 -15.45
C THR A 314 -0.65 14.73 -14.52
N GLU A 315 -1.12 13.53 -14.83
CA GLU A 315 -0.71 12.30 -14.17
C GLU A 315 0.78 11.98 -14.35
N ASP A 316 1.48 11.65 -13.29
CA ASP A 316 2.91 11.36 -13.30
C ASP A 316 3.25 10.24 -12.33
N ASN A 317 4.29 9.46 -12.64
CA ASN A 317 4.96 8.69 -11.61
C ASN A 317 5.68 9.64 -10.65
N ILE A 318 5.74 9.24 -9.38
CA ILE A 318 6.46 9.98 -8.34
C ILE A 318 7.59 9.14 -7.73
N ASP A 319 8.69 9.78 -7.34
CA ASP A 319 9.90 9.14 -6.80
C ASP A 319 9.74 8.53 -5.39
N GLN A 320 8.55 8.67 -4.82
CA GLN A 320 8.12 8.09 -3.56
C GLN A 320 6.67 7.58 -3.72
N PRO A 321 6.17 6.77 -2.78
CA PRO A 321 4.77 6.45 -2.69
C PRO A 321 3.78 7.62 -2.81
N PRO A 322 2.60 7.44 -3.46
CA PRO A 322 2.09 6.22 -4.12
C PRO A 322 2.73 5.77 -5.44
N TYR A 323 3.88 6.32 -5.85
CA TYR A 323 4.58 6.02 -7.11
C TYR A 323 3.85 6.40 -8.41
N PHE A 324 2.55 6.71 -8.37
CA PHE A 324 1.78 7.32 -9.46
C PHE A 324 0.63 8.17 -8.91
N LEU A 325 0.39 9.34 -9.52
CA LEU A 325 -0.67 10.28 -9.13
C LEU A 325 -1.22 11.03 -10.34
N TYR A 326 -2.54 11.21 -10.40
CA TYR A 326 -3.22 12.13 -11.30
C TYR A 326 -3.19 13.54 -10.70
N ASN A 327 -2.32 14.43 -11.20
CA ASN A 327 -2.43 15.86 -10.92
C ASN A 327 -3.39 16.47 -11.94
N THR A 328 -4.47 17.08 -11.48
CA THR A 328 -5.57 17.51 -12.34
C THR A 328 -5.86 18.99 -12.22
N VAL A 329 -6.48 19.56 -13.25
CA VAL A 329 -7.26 20.81 -13.15
C VAL A 329 -8.53 20.55 -12.33
N TYR A 330 -9.13 19.37 -12.47
CA TYR A 330 -10.33 18.93 -11.76
C TYR A 330 -10.40 17.39 -11.69
N ALA A 331 -10.91 16.86 -10.57
CA ALA A 331 -11.50 15.52 -10.51
C ALA A 331 -12.58 15.43 -9.42
N ASN A 332 -13.66 14.69 -9.67
CA ASN A 332 -14.70 14.29 -8.71
C ASN A 332 -15.23 15.42 -7.80
N GLY A 333 -15.50 16.60 -8.37
CA GLY A 333 -15.99 17.78 -7.65
C GLY A 333 -14.91 18.65 -7.01
N THR A 334 -13.64 18.30 -7.15
CA THR A 334 -12.49 18.98 -6.54
C THR A 334 -11.61 19.62 -7.61
N ASN A 335 -11.51 20.96 -7.59
CA ASN A 335 -10.55 21.70 -8.41
C ASN A 335 -9.12 21.45 -7.90
N TRP A 336 -8.15 21.37 -8.81
CA TRP A 336 -6.73 21.18 -8.50
C TRP A 336 -6.43 19.90 -7.68
N ALA A 337 -7.21 18.85 -7.91
CA ALA A 337 -7.06 17.57 -7.20
C ALA A 337 -5.77 16.86 -7.61
N THR A 338 -5.08 16.28 -6.64
CA THR A 338 -4.01 15.29 -6.84
C THR A 338 -4.47 14.00 -6.18
N ILE A 339 -4.78 12.98 -6.98
CA ILE A 339 -5.42 11.74 -6.52
C ILE A 339 -4.80 10.48 -7.14
N THR A 340 -5.00 9.33 -6.52
CA THR A 340 -4.76 8.00 -7.12
C THR A 340 -5.89 7.60 -8.08
N ASP A 341 -5.68 6.49 -8.79
CA ASP A 341 -6.72 5.73 -9.50
C ASP A 341 -7.95 5.41 -8.62
N THR A 342 -7.69 5.13 -7.35
CA THR A 342 -8.62 4.80 -6.27
C THR A 342 -9.22 6.04 -5.58
N ASN A 343 -9.08 7.23 -6.19
CA ASN A 343 -9.62 8.51 -5.70
C ASN A 343 -9.07 8.95 -4.32
N GLN A 344 -7.93 8.41 -3.88
CA GLN A 344 -7.31 8.81 -2.62
C GLN A 344 -6.50 10.10 -2.81
N PRO A 345 -6.67 11.15 -1.98
CA PRO A 345 -6.01 12.44 -2.18
C PRO A 345 -4.58 12.50 -1.62
N TYR A 346 -3.65 13.00 -2.43
CA TYR A 346 -2.24 13.27 -2.07
C TYR A 346 -1.83 14.71 -2.46
N PRO A 347 -2.52 15.76 -1.98
CA PRO A 347 -2.31 17.15 -2.41
C PRO A 347 -0.89 17.67 -2.15
N GLN A 348 -0.19 17.15 -1.13
CA GLN A 348 1.20 17.47 -0.79
C GLN A 348 2.21 17.03 -1.87
N PHE A 349 1.80 16.14 -2.77
CA PHE A 349 2.60 15.64 -3.89
C PHE A 349 2.15 16.23 -5.23
N ARG A 350 1.33 17.31 -5.26
CA ARG A 350 1.03 18.00 -6.53
C ARG A 350 2.33 18.47 -7.18
N SER A 351 2.47 18.24 -8.49
CA SER A 351 3.68 18.59 -9.23
C SER A 351 3.42 19.40 -10.50
N LEU A 352 4.37 20.30 -10.80
CA LEU A 352 4.60 20.85 -12.13
C LEU A 352 5.25 19.74 -12.99
N SER A 353 4.52 19.20 -13.96
CA SER A 353 4.96 18.09 -14.80
C SER A 353 5.90 18.56 -15.92
N THR A 354 7.03 17.87 -16.08
CA THR A 354 8.01 18.15 -17.14
C THR A 354 7.41 17.94 -18.52
N LYS A 355 6.78 16.78 -18.76
CA LYS A 355 6.18 16.43 -20.05
C LYS A 355 5.02 17.37 -20.43
N ALA A 356 4.20 17.78 -19.47
CA ALA A 356 3.10 18.72 -19.73
C ALA A 356 3.62 20.11 -20.11
N ALA A 357 4.64 20.61 -19.41
CA ALA A 357 5.25 21.90 -19.72
C ALA A 357 5.96 21.91 -21.09
N PHE A 358 6.65 20.82 -21.46
CA PHE A 358 7.14 20.63 -22.84
C PHE A 358 5.98 20.63 -23.85
N GLY A 359 4.92 19.87 -23.61
CA GLY A 359 3.77 19.78 -24.53
C GLY A 359 3.11 21.14 -24.77
N TRP A 360 2.79 21.87 -23.70
CA TRP A 360 2.24 23.22 -23.82
C TRP A 360 3.19 24.18 -24.53
N ARG A 361 4.51 24.08 -24.31
CA ARG A 361 5.51 24.93 -24.97
C ARG A 361 5.55 24.77 -26.49
N TYR A 362 5.36 23.56 -27.00
CA TYR A 362 5.47 23.28 -28.43
C TYR A 362 4.13 23.31 -29.18
N LEU A 363 3.01 23.07 -28.49
CA LEU A 363 1.66 23.27 -29.05
C LEU A 363 1.23 24.75 -29.05
N PHE A 364 1.69 25.54 -28.08
CA PHE A 364 1.37 26.97 -27.97
C PHE A 364 2.65 27.82 -27.87
N PRO A 365 3.47 27.87 -28.94
CA PRO A 365 4.82 28.46 -28.88
C PRO A 365 4.87 29.95 -28.56
N ASP A 366 3.82 30.70 -28.91
CA ASP A 366 3.69 32.14 -28.64
C ASP A 366 3.11 32.45 -27.24
N ASN A 367 2.73 31.41 -26.47
CA ASN A 367 2.14 31.60 -25.14
C ASN A 367 3.23 31.81 -24.08
N ALA A 368 3.33 33.05 -23.59
CA ALA A 368 4.31 33.45 -22.58
C ALA A 368 4.22 32.67 -21.24
N TYR A 369 3.06 32.09 -20.91
CA TYR A 369 2.94 31.20 -19.76
C TYR A 369 3.47 29.80 -20.06
N ALA A 370 3.22 29.26 -21.26
CA ALA A 370 3.79 27.99 -21.70
C ALA A 370 5.33 28.04 -21.74
N GLN A 371 5.91 29.16 -22.22
CA GLN A 371 7.34 29.46 -22.09
C GLN A 371 7.80 29.42 -20.62
N LYS A 372 7.10 30.12 -19.72
CA LYS A 372 7.47 30.20 -18.30
C LYS A 372 7.44 28.84 -17.56
N VAL A 373 6.46 27.97 -17.82
CA VAL A 373 6.45 26.62 -17.20
C VAL A 373 7.54 25.71 -17.77
N PHE A 374 7.87 25.86 -19.05
CA PHE A 374 8.96 25.14 -19.69
C PHE A 374 10.35 25.56 -19.17
N ASP A 375 10.61 26.86 -19.02
CA ASP A 375 11.88 27.37 -18.47
C ASP A 375 12.17 26.87 -17.05
N ALA A 376 11.14 26.50 -16.29
CA ALA A 376 11.28 25.92 -14.96
C ALA A 376 11.68 24.43 -14.96
N VAL A 377 11.57 23.71 -16.09
CA VAL A 377 11.78 22.24 -16.17
C VAL A 377 12.68 21.77 -17.30
N LYS A 378 13.04 22.63 -18.27
CA LYS A 378 13.83 22.25 -19.46
C LYS A 378 15.20 21.63 -19.14
N ASP A 379 15.76 21.95 -17.97
CA ASP A 379 17.01 21.40 -17.45
C ASP A 379 16.85 20.35 -16.34
N LEU A 380 15.62 19.87 -16.08
CA LEU A 380 15.30 18.92 -15.01
C LEU A 380 15.68 17.46 -15.37
N ARG A 381 16.96 17.25 -15.62
CA ARG A 381 17.56 15.99 -16.07
C ARG A 381 18.31 15.29 -14.93
N SER A 382 18.39 13.97 -14.99
CA SER A 382 19.25 13.21 -14.07
C SER A 382 20.72 13.53 -14.31
N PRO A 383 21.53 13.81 -13.26
CA PRO A 383 22.96 14.11 -13.40
C PRO A 383 23.78 12.90 -13.87
N GLU A 384 23.20 11.70 -13.85
CA GLU A 384 23.79 10.47 -14.36
C GLU A 384 23.55 10.25 -15.87
N ASP A 385 22.91 11.21 -16.56
CA ASP A 385 22.42 11.08 -17.94
C ASP A 385 21.43 9.90 -18.11
N SER A 386 20.46 9.80 -17.19
CA SER A 386 19.48 8.69 -17.11
C SER A 386 18.06 9.06 -17.58
N GLY A 387 17.89 10.23 -18.22
CA GLY A 387 16.58 10.78 -18.63
C GLY A 387 16.19 12.06 -17.90
N TYR A 388 15.06 12.62 -18.33
CA TYR A 388 14.31 13.65 -17.62
C TYR A 388 13.57 13.08 -16.41
N TYR A 389 13.58 13.87 -15.33
CA TYR A 389 12.73 13.68 -14.16
C TYR A 389 11.30 14.13 -14.46
N ALA A 390 10.31 13.44 -13.87
CA ALA A 390 8.89 13.63 -14.15
C ALA A 390 8.35 15.04 -13.83
N GLY A 391 8.88 15.73 -12.82
CA GLY A 391 8.43 17.11 -12.53
C GLY A 391 9.03 17.73 -11.27
N ILE A 392 8.47 18.85 -10.82
CA ILE A 392 8.84 19.53 -9.56
C ILE A 392 7.62 19.58 -8.65
N TYR A 393 7.76 19.13 -7.41
CA TYR A 393 6.68 19.20 -6.41
C TYR A 393 6.36 20.66 -6.05
N GLU A 394 5.07 21.01 -6.03
CA GLU A 394 4.60 22.37 -5.75
C GLU A 394 4.90 22.83 -4.33
N GLU A 395 4.79 21.94 -3.34
CA GLU A 395 4.96 22.30 -1.93
C GLU A 395 6.44 22.35 -1.54
N SER A 396 7.16 21.23 -1.71
CA SER A 396 8.57 21.09 -1.27
C SER A 396 9.59 21.75 -2.21
N LYS A 397 9.17 22.16 -3.41
CA LYS A 397 10.01 22.66 -4.52
C LYS A 397 11.13 21.69 -4.95
N GLN A 398 11.10 20.44 -4.50
CA GLN A 398 12.08 19.43 -4.89
C GLN A 398 11.71 18.82 -6.25
N PRO A 399 12.70 18.39 -7.05
CA PRO A 399 12.45 17.51 -8.18
C PRO A 399 11.77 16.22 -7.71
N ASN A 400 10.67 15.86 -8.37
CA ASN A 400 10.16 14.50 -8.42
C ASN A 400 11.09 13.71 -9.35
N LYS A 401 11.99 12.91 -8.78
CA LYS A 401 13.07 12.21 -9.49
C LYS A 401 12.62 10.94 -10.23
N ALA A 402 11.32 10.72 -10.42
CA ALA A 402 10.84 9.58 -11.19
C ALA A 402 11.36 9.66 -12.63
N LEU A 403 11.95 8.56 -13.11
CA LEU A 403 12.41 8.39 -14.49
C LEU A 403 11.45 7.40 -15.16
N THR A 404 10.80 7.79 -16.25
CA THR A 404 9.77 6.96 -16.90
C THR A 404 9.89 6.97 -18.42
N GLY A 405 9.37 5.90 -19.05
CA GLY A 405 9.22 5.81 -20.50
C GLY A 405 8.16 6.78 -21.04
N ASN A 406 7.12 7.05 -20.25
CA ASN A 406 6.09 8.02 -20.61
C ASN A 406 6.65 9.46 -20.71
N THR A 407 7.28 9.99 -19.64
CA THR A 407 7.84 11.35 -19.61
C THR A 407 8.88 11.55 -20.71
N ASN A 408 9.80 10.60 -20.87
CA ASN A 408 10.90 10.72 -21.84
C ASN A 408 10.45 10.45 -23.28
N GLY A 409 9.47 9.56 -23.49
CA GLY A 409 8.91 9.27 -24.80
C GLY A 409 8.11 10.46 -25.35
N LEU A 410 7.25 11.05 -24.54
CA LEU A 410 6.45 12.19 -24.94
C LEU A 410 7.34 13.42 -25.25
N ILE A 411 8.42 13.65 -24.50
CA ILE A 411 9.40 14.71 -24.81
C ILE A 411 10.04 14.50 -26.21
N LEU A 412 10.43 13.26 -26.56
CA LEU A 412 10.95 12.94 -27.90
C LEU A 412 9.91 13.15 -29.00
N GLU A 413 8.67 12.72 -28.74
CA GLU A 413 7.55 12.83 -29.67
C GLU A 413 7.19 14.28 -29.96
N ILE A 414 7.13 15.13 -28.92
CA ILE A 414 6.93 16.57 -29.02
C ILE A 414 8.05 17.25 -29.83
N LEU A 415 9.32 16.92 -29.55
CA LEU A 415 10.45 17.48 -30.29
C LEU A 415 10.46 17.03 -31.76
N TYR A 416 10.00 15.81 -32.05
CA TYR A 416 9.83 15.32 -33.42
C TYR A 416 8.69 16.03 -34.17
N TYR A 417 7.54 16.25 -33.52
CA TYR A 417 6.45 17.09 -34.04
C TYR A 417 6.93 18.50 -34.38
N LYS A 418 7.69 19.15 -33.48
CA LYS A 418 8.32 20.44 -33.76
C LYS A 418 9.28 20.36 -34.93
N ALA A 419 10.10 19.30 -35.00
CA ALA A 419 11.07 19.13 -36.08
C ALA A 419 10.43 18.98 -37.46
N ARG A 420 9.21 18.43 -37.53
CA ARG A 420 8.36 18.39 -38.74
C ARG A 420 7.60 19.69 -39.03
N GLY A 421 7.84 20.75 -38.26
CA GLY A 421 7.25 22.08 -38.45
C GLY A 421 5.99 22.34 -37.64
N ASN A 422 5.80 21.64 -36.52
CA ASN A 422 4.55 21.59 -35.74
C ASN A 422 3.41 20.90 -36.51
N HIS A 423 3.74 19.89 -37.33
CA HIS A 423 2.79 19.09 -38.09
C HIS A 423 2.41 17.80 -37.34
N PRO A 424 1.11 17.49 -37.16
CA PRO A 424 0.65 16.26 -36.50
C PRO A 424 1.28 14.98 -37.06
N LEU A 425 1.55 14.02 -36.18
CA LEU A 425 2.24 12.78 -36.54
C LEU A 425 1.37 11.83 -37.39
N ILE A 426 0.06 11.86 -37.21
CA ILE A 426 -0.94 11.07 -37.94
C ILE A 426 -1.72 12.00 -38.86
N ALA A 427 -1.77 11.67 -40.16
CA ALA A 427 -2.47 12.50 -41.14
C ALA A 427 -3.99 12.35 -40.99
N SER A 428 -4.67 13.45 -40.66
CA SER A 428 -6.14 13.51 -40.63
C SER A 428 -6.72 13.37 -42.04
N THR A 429 -7.08 12.16 -42.45
CA THR A 429 -7.93 11.95 -43.63
C THR A 429 -9.29 12.64 -43.41
N SER A 430 -9.76 13.37 -44.42
CA SER A 430 -10.86 14.33 -44.32
C SER A 430 -12.24 13.68 -44.15
N ALA A 431 -12.50 13.08 -42.99
CA ALA A 431 -13.81 12.57 -42.59
C ALA A 431 -14.75 13.74 -42.26
N SER A 432 -15.37 14.31 -43.29
CA SER A 432 -16.35 15.39 -43.17
C SER A 432 -17.64 14.92 -42.50
N VAL A 433 -17.70 15.08 -41.17
CA VAL A 433 -18.94 14.91 -40.38
C VAL A 433 -19.85 16.12 -40.62
N SER A 434 -20.46 16.16 -41.80
CA SER A 434 -21.38 17.21 -42.23
C SER A 434 -22.66 17.17 -41.41
N THR A 435 -22.84 18.12 -40.49
CA THR A 435 -24.11 18.36 -39.80
C THR A 435 -25.16 18.85 -40.80
N SER A 436 -26.03 17.95 -41.24
CA SER A 436 -26.97 18.21 -42.34
C SER A 436 -28.30 18.82 -41.87
N LYS A 437 -28.76 19.84 -42.60
CA LYS A 437 -30.17 20.13 -42.90
C LYS A 437 -30.23 20.97 -44.21
N PRO A 438 -31.36 20.98 -44.94
CA PRO A 438 -31.28 20.69 -46.38
C PRO A 438 -31.55 21.88 -47.32
N SER A 439 -31.06 21.76 -48.55
CA SER A 439 -31.65 22.37 -49.75
C SER A 439 -31.32 21.51 -50.99
N GLU A 440 -31.91 21.84 -52.13
CA GLU A 440 -32.12 20.93 -53.26
C GLU A 440 -31.08 21.01 -54.39
N ASN A 441 -31.08 19.95 -55.23
CA ASN A 441 -30.79 19.91 -56.68
C ASN A 441 -29.34 19.90 -57.23
N ALA A 442 -29.24 19.15 -58.35
CA ALA A 442 -28.26 19.16 -59.45
C ALA A 442 -26.86 18.52 -59.29
N SER A 443 -26.60 17.53 -60.16
CA SER A 443 -25.29 16.98 -60.59
C SER A 443 -25.05 17.38 -62.07
N PRO A 444 -24.00 16.90 -62.80
CA PRO A 444 -22.64 16.45 -62.43
C PRO A 444 -21.52 17.06 -63.34
N THR A 445 -20.22 16.75 -63.12
CA THR A 445 -19.23 16.55 -64.22
C THR A 445 -17.90 15.90 -63.77
N ILE A 446 -17.24 15.17 -64.68
CA ILE A 446 -15.96 14.40 -64.54
C ILE A 446 -15.25 14.38 -65.91
N PRO A 447 -13.93 14.69 -66.06
CA PRO A 447 -12.87 13.70 -66.44
C PRO A 447 -11.41 14.07 -66.00
N ALA A 448 -10.32 13.28 -66.12
CA ALA A 448 -10.06 11.87 -66.52
C ALA A 448 -8.66 11.32 -66.04
N ASN A 449 -8.46 10.01 -66.26
CA ASN A 449 -7.39 9.06 -65.81
C ASN A 449 -5.92 9.25 -66.27
N GLN A 450 -4.98 8.63 -65.51
CA GLN A 450 -4.08 7.49 -65.90
C GLN A 450 -3.14 7.07 -64.72
N SER A 451 -2.45 5.91 -64.61
CA SER A 451 -2.39 4.61 -65.36
C SER A 451 -1.82 3.46 -64.46
N ASN A 452 -1.56 2.24 -65.01
CA ASN A 452 -1.01 1.04 -64.32
C ASN A 452 0.55 0.94 -64.43
N SER A 453 1.36 -0.09 -64.04
CA SER A 453 1.27 -1.57 -63.76
C SER A 453 2.57 -2.03 -62.98
N THR A 454 3.02 -3.26 -62.58
CA THR A 454 2.64 -4.68 -62.25
C THR A 454 3.98 -5.51 -62.05
N VAL A 455 4.24 -6.70 -61.43
CA VAL A 455 3.51 -7.77 -60.67
C VAL A 455 4.47 -8.84 -59.99
N ILE A 456 4.28 -9.16 -58.68
CA ILE A 456 4.24 -10.50 -57.97
C ILE A 456 5.47 -11.49 -57.75
N THR A 457 5.94 -11.60 -56.48
CA THR A 457 6.34 -12.80 -55.60
C THR A 457 7.38 -13.90 -56.04
N PRO A 458 7.74 -15.00 -55.28
CA PRO A 458 7.53 -15.44 -53.85
C PRO A 458 8.70 -16.16 -53.04
N ILE A 459 8.74 -15.99 -51.70
CA ILE A 459 8.83 -16.96 -50.54
C ILE A 459 9.85 -18.17 -50.46
N ALA A 460 10.60 -18.34 -49.32
CA ALA A 460 10.95 -19.64 -48.63
C ALA A 460 11.65 -19.49 -47.22
N ILE A 461 11.61 -20.51 -46.32
CA ILE A 461 12.13 -20.63 -44.90
C ILE A 461 12.12 -22.15 -44.43
N PRO A 462 12.45 -22.67 -43.18
CA PRO A 462 12.79 -22.09 -41.84
C PRO A 462 13.87 -22.80 -40.90
N ALA A 463 14.19 -22.17 -39.74
CA ALA A 463 14.43 -22.64 -38.33
C ALA A 463 15.15 -23.95 -37.85
N ASN A 464 16.00 -23.88 -36.78
CA ASN A 464 15.75 -24.40 -35.39
C ASN A 464 16.95 -24.48 -34.35
N GLN A 465 16.66 -24.15 -33.06
CA GLN A 465 17.11 -24.82 -31.78
C GLN A 465 18.59 -24.72 -31.27
N ALA A 466 18.96 -24.83 -29.96
CA ALA A 466 18.22 -24.86 -28.66
C ALA A 466 19.15 -24.71 -27.39
N ASN A 467 18.56 -24.24 -26.25
CA ASN A 467 18.72 -24.56 -24.77
C ASN A 467 20.06 -24.97 -24.08
N PRO A 468 20.17 -25.00 -22.71
CA PRO A 468 19.32 -24.47 -21.60
C PRO A 468 20.08 -23.82 -20.37
N ASN A 469 19.33 -23.56 -19.27
CA ASN A 469 19.71 -23.42 -17.84
C ASN A 469 20.18 -22.07 -17.23
N VAL A 470 19.45 -21.60 -16.20
CA VAL A 470 19.94 -21.14 -14.86
C VAL A 470 18.76 -21.08 -13.87
N THR A 471 19.02 -21.23 -12.57
CA THR A 471 18.03 -21.32 -11.48
C THR A 471 17.40 -19.96 -11.11
N THR A 472 16.15 -19.97 -10.63
CA THR A 472 15.37 -18.80 -10.22
C THR A 472 15.72 -18.24 -8.83
N LEU A 473 15.65 -16.91 -8.70
CA LEU A 473 15.43 -16.17 -7.44
C LEU A 473 14.40 -15.06 -7.70
N ILE A 474 13.54 -14.78 -6.72
CA ILE A 474 12.36 -13.91 -6.83
C ILE A 474 12.47 -12.77 -5.80
N ALA A 475 12.01 -11.56 -6.15
CA ALA A 475 11.98 -10.40 -5.26
C ALA A 475 10.69 -9.58 -5.47
N THR A 476 10.21 -8.90 -4.41
CA THR A 476 8.84 -8.35 -4.31
C THR A 476 8.79 -6.81 -4.16
N SER A 477 7.73 -6.19 -4.65
CA SER A 477 7.45 -4.74 -4.57
C SER A 477 6.89 -4.29 -3.21
N LYS A 478 6.87 -2.97 -2.92
CA LYS A 478 6.57 -2.41 -1.58
C LYS A 478 5.35 -1.46 -1.51
N PRO A 479 4.62 -1.41 -0.36
CA PRO A 479 3.44 -0.53 -0.17
C PRO A 479 3.74 0.96 0.02
N THR A 480 2.65 1.74 -0.04
CA THR A 480 2.61 3.21 -0.10
C THR A 480 2.63 3.94 1.26
N GLU A 481 3.28 5.09 1.39
CA GLU A 481 3.28 5.92 2.61
C GLU A 481 2.31 7.10 2.53
N VAL A 482 1.70 7.47 3.65
CA VAL A 482 0.77 8.59 3.83
C VAL A 482 1.32 9.55 4.89
N THR A 483 1.13 10.85 4.68
CA THR A 483 1.48 11.89 5.65
C THR A 483 0.25 12.35 6.44
N VAL A 484 0.39 12.42 7.76
CA VAL A 484 -0.63 12.81 8.72
C VAL A 484 -0.17 14.06 9.45
N ALA A 485 -1.05 15.04 9.62
CA ALA A 485 -0.80 16.17 10.51
C ALA A 485 -1.10 15.76 11.97
N PRO A 486 -0.20 16.08 12.94
CA PRO A 486 -0.55 16.05 14.35
C PRO A 486 -1.80 16.88 14.64
N ILE A 487 -2.58 16.51 15.67
CA ILE A 487 -3.68 17.36 16.13
C ILE A 487 -3.17 18.77 16.50
N PRO A 488 -4.01 19.81 16.43
CA PRO A 488 -3.66 21.15 16.90
C PRO A 488 -3.04 21.13 18.30
N PRO A 489 -2.13 22.07 18.62
CA PRO A 489 -1.58 22.20 19.97
C PRO A 489 -2.70 22.22 21.02
N VAL A 490 -2.52 21.42 22.07
CA VAL A 490 -3.38 21.44 23.25
C VAL A 490 -2.99 22.60 24.17
N ASP A 491 -3.82 22.89 25.17
CA ASP A 491 -3.52 23.91 26.17
C ASP A 491 -2.17 23.64 26.89
N SER A 492 -1.56 24.68 27.44
CA SER A 492 -0.19 24.62 27.99
C SER A 492 0.02 23.42 28.92
N PRO A 493 1.00 22.53 28.63
CA PRO A 493 1.14 21.25 29.32
C PRO A 493 1.16 21.42 30.84
N GLN A 494 0.24 20.74 31.51
CA GLN A 494 0.21 20.77 32.97
C GLN A 494 1.34 19.89 33.50
N PRO A 495 1.97 20.25 34.65
CA PRO A 495 2.90 19.34 35.29
C PRO A 495 2.13 18.07 35.68
N SER A 496 2.51 16.91 35.10
CA SER A 496 1.76 15.64 35.17
C SER A 496 1.51 15.22 36.61
N SER A 497 0.31 15.51 37.11
CA SER A 497 0.08 15.79 38.54
C SER A 497 -0.20 14.56 39.40
N ASN A 498 -0.50 13.41 38.78
CA ASN A 498 -1.06 12.23 39.45
C ASN A 498 -0.07 11.06 39.63
N LEU A 499 1.16 11.17 39.11
CA LEU A 499 2.20 10.12 39.18
C LEU A 499 3.54 10.74 39.60
N LYS A 500 3.81 10.73 40.91
CA LYS A 500 5.09 11.17 41.47
C LYS A 500 6.08 9.99 41.55
N LEU A 501 7.33 10.23 41.14
CA LEU A 501 8.42 9.29 41.38
C LEU A 501 8.79 9.29 42.87
N ASN A 502 8.83 8.11 43.51
CA ASN A 502 9.32 7.94 44.88
C ASN A 502 10.86 8.00 44.96
N ARG A 503 11.53 7.67 43.85
CA ARG A 503 13.00 7.74 43.71
C ARG A 503 13.38 7.96 42.24
N SER A 504 14.58 8.46 42.01
CA SER A 504 15.20 8.42 40.68
C SER A 504 15.47 6.98 40.22
N LEU A 505 15.52 6.79 38.90
CA LEU A 505 16.10 5.59 38.30
C LEU A 505 17.59 5.48 38.67
N THR A 506 18.05 4.26 38.97
CA THR A 506 19.48 3.93 39.01
C THR A 506 20.11 4.03 37.60
N PRO A 507 21.45 4.08 37.47
CA PRO A 507 22.09 4.11 36.15
C PRO A 507 21.73 2.91 35.24
N ILE A 508 21.49 1.74 35.82
CA ILE A 508 21.08 0.53 35.08
C ILE A 508 19.62 0.66 34.61
N GLU A 509 18.70 1.06 35.50
CA GLU A 509 17.30 1.28 35.13
C GLU A 509 17.13 2.41 34.11
N ARG A 510 17.95 3.47 34.18
CA ARG A 510 18.01 4.52 33.15
C ARG A 510 18.48 3.97 31.81
N ARG A 511 19.56 3.18 31.80
CA ARG A 511 20.05 2.48 30.59
C ARG A 511 18.96 1.57 29.99
N TYR A 512 18.14 0.94 30.82
CA TYR A 512 17.02 0.10 30.38
C TYR A 512 15.81 0.89 29.88
N ALA A 513 15.48 2.02 30.51
CA ALA A 513 14.44 2.90 29.98
C ALA A 513 14.85 3.49 28.63
N GLU A 514 16.10 3.95 28.49
CA GLU A 514 16.67 4.43 27.23
C GLU A 514 16.71 3.33 26.17
N ALA A 515 17.18 2.12 26.50
CA ALA A 515 17.20 0.98 25.59
C ALA A 515 15.80 0.57 25.11
N ALA A 516 14.83 0.45 26.02
CA ALA A 516 13.44 0.14 25.64
C ALA A 516 12.80 1.25 24.80
N TRP A 517 13.13 2.51 25.07
CA TRP A 517 12.68 3.63 24.25
C TRP A 517 13.29 3.64 22.83
N ARG A 518 14.50 3.09 22.63
CA ARG A 518 15.11 2.99 21.28
C ARG A 518 14.24 2.22 20.29
N TYR A 519 13.45 1.23 20.73
CA TYR A 519 12.45 0.58 19.88
C TYR A 519 11.48 1.59 19.25
N PHE A 520 10.95 2.50 20.08
CA PHE A 520 10.00 3.53 19.67
C PHE A 520 10.65 4.70 18.92
N GLN A 521 11.98 4.74 18.83
CA GLN A 521 12.72 5.65 17.95
C GLN A 521 13.07 5.00 16.61
N ALA A 522 13.48 3.73 16.61
CA ALA A 522 13.87 2.99 15.40
C ALA A 522 12.69 2.65 14.49
N ASN A 523 11.50 2.40 15.06
CA ASN A 523 10.31 1.93 14.35
C ASN A 523 9.22 3.01 14.16
N TYR A 524 9.60 4.30 14.22
CA TYR A 524 8.65 5.43 14.16
C TYR A 524 8.49 6.00 12.75
N HIS A 525 7.24 6.03 12.28
CA HIS A 525 6.88 6.55 10.97
C HIS A 525 6.59 8.04 11.08
N SER A 526 7.63 8.85 10.90
CA SER A 526 7.59 10.32 11.03
C SER A 526 6.64 11.04 10.07
N LYS A 527 6.12 10.35 9.03
CA LYS A 527 5.02 10.83 8.18
C LYS A 527 3.64 10.56 8.80
N SER A 528 3.38 9.36 9.32
CA SER A 528 2.04 8.89 9.72
C SER A 528 1.73 9.05 11.20
N GLY A 529 2.75 9.09 12.07
CA GLY A 529 2.60 9.15 13.53
C GLY A 529 2.50 7.79 14.22
N LEU A 530 2.52 6.68 13.46
CA LEU A 530 2.43 5.32 13.99
C LEU A 530 3.82 4.72 14.33
N ILE A 531 3.80 3.61 15.09
CA ILE A 531 4.95 2.74 15.34
C ILE A 531 4.69 1.36 14.71
N ASP A 532 5.74 0.62 14.35
CA ASP A 532 5.58 -0.82 14.04
C ASP A 532 5.39 -1.67 15.30
N ASP A 533 4.50 -2.66 15.23
CA ASP A 533 4.31 -3.65 16.31
C ASP A 533 5.49 -4.62 16.43
N ARG A 534 6.22 -4.84 15.33
CA ARG A 534 7.43 -5.65 15.23
C ARG A 534 8.46 -4.93 14.36
N SER A 535 9.75 -4.92 14.71
CA SER A 535 10.76 -4.22 13.89
C SER A 535 10.86 -4.73 12.43
N ASP A 536 10.53 -6.01 12.20
CA ASP A 536 10.60 -6.68 10.89
C ASP A 536 9.35 -6.48 10.01
N PHE A 537 8.29 -5.86 10.54
CA PHE A 537 6.97 -5.78 9.89
C PHE A 537 6.44 -4.36 9.87
N LYS A 538 5.96 -3.87 8.71
CA LYS A 538 5.45 -2.48 8.59
C LYS A 538 3.94 -2.41 8.79
N GLY A 539 3.53 -2.80 9.99
CA GLY A 539 2.13 -2.88 10.40
C GLY A 539 1.94 -2.82 11.90
N ALA A 540 0.75 -2.37 12.31
CA ALA A 540 0.36 -2.21 13.70
C ALA A 540 -1.12 -2.52 13.95
N THR A 541 -1.38 -3.06 15.14
CA THR A 541 -2.70 -3.28 15.73
C THR A 541 -3.05 -2.14 16.68
N LEU A 542 -4.32 -1.99 17.08
CA LEU A 542 -4.65 -1.05 18.17
C LEU A 542 -4.07 -1.50 19.52
N TRP A 543 -3.69 -2.78 19.65
CA TRP A 543 -2.95 -3.27 20.80
C TRP A 543 -1.56 -2.61 20.87
N GLY A 544 -0.75 -2.74 19.81
CA GLY A 544 0.61 -2.20 19.79
C GLY A 544 0.67 -0.67 19.69
N LEU A 545 -0.33 -0.02 19.09
CA LEU A 545 -0.50 1.44 19.19
C LEU A 545 -0.89 1.89 20.62
N GLY A 546 -1.63 1.07 21.37
CA GLY A 546 -1.87 1.28 22.80
C GLY A 546 -0.59 1.08 23.63
N ASP A 547 0.22 0.06 23.31
CA ASP A 547 1.55 -0.14 23.88
C ASP A 547 2.49 1.05 23.60
N TYR A 548 2.41 1.68 22.42
CA TYR A 548 3.16 2.91 22.11
C TYR A 548 2.72 4.08 22.97
N LEU A 549 1.41 4.29 23.17
CA LEU A 549 0.92 5.38 24.01
C LEU A 549 1.26 5.17 25.51
N ALA A 550 1.20 3.92 25.99
CA ALA A 550 1.69 3.56 27.32
C ALA A 550 3.21 3.76 27.45
N ALA A 551 3.99 3.41 26.42
CA ALA A 551 5.43 3.65 26.38
C ALA A 551 5.79 5.14 26.35
N LEU A 552 5.03 5.96 25.62
CA LEU A 552 5.14 7.43 25.63
C LEU A 552 4.93 8.00 27.03
N HIS A 553 3.84 7.60 27.70
CA HIS A 553 3.57 8.00 29.08
C HIS A 553 4.68 7.54 30.03
N ALA A 554 5.17 6.31 29.89
CA ALA A 554 6.22 5.76 30.75
C ALA A 554 7.57 6.46 30.52
N ALA A 555 8.05 6.55 29.28
CA ALA A 555 9.30 7.24 28.94
C ALA A 555 9.26 8.73 29.31
N ARG A 556 8.09 9.40 29.21
CA ARG A 556 7.92 10.77 29.72
C ARG A 556 8.04 10.81 31.24
N SER A 557 7.32 9.95 31.95
CA SER A 557 7.29 9.94 33.43
C SER A 557 8.63 9.50 34.05
N LEU A 558 9.46 8.78 33.30
CA LEU A 558 10.81 8.36 33.67
C LEU A 558 11.91 9.38 33.29
N ASP A 559 11.55 10.57 32.77
CA ASP A 559 12.46 11.56 32.19
C ASP A 559 13.50 10.91 31.22
N THR A 560 12.98 10.00 30.38
CA THR A 560 13.70 9.37 29.26
C THR A 560 13.46 10.13 27.94
N ILE A 561 12.31 10.81 27.81
CA ILE A 561 12.03 11.77 26.75
C ILE A 561 11.65 13.15 27.29
N THR A 562 11.92 14.17 26.49
CA THR A 562 11.53 15.55 26.79
C THR A 562 10.01 15.74 26.73
N PRO A 563 9.45 16.72 27.46
CA PRO A 563 8.03 17.10 27.31
C PRO A 563 7.64 17.43 25.87
N LYS A 564 8.57 18.00 25.08
CA LYS A 564 8.36 18.34 23.67
C LYS A 564 8.26 17.11 22.77
N GLU A 565 9.13 16.10 22.96
CA GLU A 565 9.03 14.84 22.20
C GLU A 565 7.75 14.08 22.57
N PHE A 566 7.37 14.09 23.86
CA PHE A 566 6.11 13.52 24.33
C PHE A 566 4.88 14.19 23.68
N ASP A 567 4.77 15.53 23.71
CA ASP A 567 3.69 16.27 23.05
C ASP A 567 3.65 15.99 21.54
N GLN A 568 4.78 16.15 20.85
CA GLN A 568 4.85 15.99 19.40
C GLN A 568 4.39 14.60 18.96
N ARG A 569 4.88 13.54 19.61
CA ARG A 569 4.50 12.15 19.28
C ARG A 569 3.08 11.84 19.69
N THR A 570 2.62 12.29 20.85
CA THR A 570 1.25 12.08 21.32
C THR A 570 0.25 12.75 20.39
N ARG A 571 0.46 14.01 20.01
CA ARG A 571 -0.40 14.70 19.04
C ARG A 571 -0.35 14.09 17.64
N HIS A 572 0.78 13.50 17.24
CA HIS A 572 0.88 12.79 15.95
C HIS A 572 0.09 11.48 15.98
N LEU A 573 0.23 10.66 17.03
CA LEU A 573 -0.53 9.42 17.20
C LEU A 573 -2.04 9.70 17.29
N LEU A 574 -2.47 10.68 18.09
CA LEU A 574 -3.88 11.09 18.14
C LEU A 574 -4.38 11.59 16.78
N GLY A 575 -3.53 12.29 16.01
CA GLY A 575 -3.82 12.68 14.63
C GLY A 575 -4.07 11.47 13.74
N ALA A 576 -3.19 10.47 13.82
CA ALA A 576 -3.28 9.22 13.07
C ALA A 576 -4.57 8.44 13.39
N LEU A 577 -4.96 8.36 14.67
CA LEU A 577 -6.21 7.72 15.08
C LEU A 577 -7.46 8.37 14.44
N THR A 578 -7.44 9.69 14.16
CA THR A 578 -8.54 10.36 13.41
C THR A 578 -8.53 10.09 11.89
N LYS A 579 -7.53 9.35 11.39
CA LYS A 579 -7.33 9.06 9.95
C LYS A 579 -7.33 7.56 9.62
N LEU A 580 -7.37 6.68 10.62
CA LEU A 580 -7.52 5.25 10.41
C LEU A 580 -8.88 4.93 9.74
N PRO A 581 -8.91 4.27 8.56
CA PRO A 581 -10.13 3.80 7.92
C PRO A 581 -10.87 2.81 8.82
N LEU A 582 -12.11 3.13 9.19
CA LEU A 582 -12.94 2.29 10.06
C LEU A 582 -13.55 1.12 9.28
N PHE A 583 -13.41 -0.10 9.79
CA PHE A 583 -14.12 -1.27 9.32
C PHE A 583 -15.64 -1.02 9.36
N ALA A 584 -16.29 -1.20 8.22
CA ALA A 584 -17.72 -0.91 8.00
C ALA A 584 -18.18 0.51 8.41
N GLY A 585 -17.26 1.47 8.58
CA GLY A 585 -17.55 2.79 9.15
C GLY A 585 -17.86 2.79 10.66
N GLU A 586 -17.77 1.64 11.34
CA GLU A 586 -18.13 1.49 12.76
C GLU A 586 -16.92 1.61 13.70
N LEU A 587 -15.83 0.89 13.39
CA LEU A 587 -14.74 0.63 14.34
C LEU A 587 -13.39 0.52 13.64
N PRO A 588 -12.27 0.83 14.32
CA PRO A 588 -10.95 0.54 13.78
C PRO A 588 -10.76 -0.94 13.39
N SER A 589 -10.10 -1.16 12.26
CA SER A 589 -9.72 -2.48 11.73
C SER A 589 -8.71 -3.17 12.65
N ARG A 590 -8.56 -4.49 12.55
CA ARG A 590 -7.65 -5.27 13.44
C ARG A 590 -6.18 -4.86 13.30
N SER A 591 -5.77 -4.46 12.11
CA SER A 591 -4.38 -4.12 11.78
C SER A 591 -4.29 -3.21 10.56
N TYR A 592 -3.29 -2.32 10.57
CA TYR A 592 -3.04 -1.29 9.56
C TYR A 592 -1.57 -1.27 9.16
N ASP A 593 -1.26 -0.98 7.90
CA ASP A 593 0.12 -0.66 7.51
C ASP A 593 0.48 0.70 8.11
N THR A 594 1.60 0.72 8.83
CA THR A 594 2.03 1.83 9.68
C THR A 594 2.41 3.08 8.92
N ARG A 595 2.64 2.96 7.61
CA ARG A 595 2.95 4.07 6.72
C ARG A 595 1.71 4.51 5.96
N SER A 596 0.90 3.57 5.47
CA SER A 596 -0.22 3.85 4.56
C SER A 596 -1.55 4.18 5.25
N LEU A 597 -1.66 3.85 6.54
CA LEU A 597 -2.91 3.75 7.30
C LEU A 597 -3.97 2.80 6.70
N GLN A 598 -3.67 2.04 5.65
CA GLN A 598 -4.64 1.12 5.05
C GLN A 598 -4.75 -0.17 5.87
N PRO A 599 -5.97 -0.75 6.02
CA PRO A 599 -6.15 -2.06 6.62
C PRO A 599 -5.32 -3.15 5.92
N ILE A 600 -4.62 -3.95 6.72
CA ILE A 600 -3.82 -5.11 6.27
C ILE A 600 -4.11 -6.35 7.13
N ASP A 601 -3.79 -7.54 6.63
CA ASP A 601 -3.68 -8.74 7.47
C ASP A 601 -2.35 -8.77 8.27
N TYR A 602 -2.19 -9.78 9.13
CA TYR A 602 -0.95 -10.00 9.90
C TYR A 602 0.26 -10.44 9.04
N GLY A 603 0.07 -10.66 7.73
CA GLY A 603 1.13 -10.90 6.75
C GLY A 603 1.57 -9.63 6.00
N GLY A 604 0.83 -8.52 6.11
CA GLY A 604 1.10 -7.26 5.43
C GLY A 604 0.37 -7.10 4.10
N ASN A 605 -0.54 -8.03 3.77
CA ASN A 605 -1.35 -7.94 2.57
C ASN A 605 -2.52 -6.94 2.81
N PRO A 606 -2.83 -6.03 1.87
CA PRO A 606 -4.03 -5.21 1.95
C PRO A 606 -5.29 -6.08 2.10
N VAL A 607 -6.26 -5.63 2.90
CA VAL A 607 -7.58 -6.26 3.03
C VAL A 607 -8.68 -5.30 2.57
N PRO A 608 -8.99 -5.21 1.26
CA PRO A 608 -10.01 -4.29 0.72
C PRO A 608 -11.41 -4.50 1.32
N GLU A 609 -11.76 -5.74 1.61
CA GLU A 609 -13.02 -6.12 2.27
C GLU A 609 -12.99 -5.91 3.81
N GLY A 610 -11.83 -5.53 4.34
CA GLY A 610 -11.54 -5.40 5.76
C GLY A 610 -11.39 -6.74 6.50
N ASN A 611 -10.79 -6.70 7.70
CA ASN A 611 -10.53 -7.90 8.52
C ASN A 611 -11.38 -7.98 9.81
N GLY A 612 -12.33 -7.05 10.01
CA GLY A 612 -13.12 -6.91 11.23
C GLY A 612 -12.43 -6.01 12.26
N TRP A 613 -12.75 -6.21 13.55
CA TRP A 613 -12.18 -5.47 14.69
C TRP A 613 -11.87 -6.42 15.83
N SER A 614 -10.97 -6.02 16.74
CA SER A 614 -10.64 -6.79 17.94
C SER A 614 -11.03 -6.01 19.19
N ALA A 615 -11.96 -6.57 19.98
CA ALA A 615 -12.38 -6.00 21.26
C ALA A 615 -11.24 -5.88 22.26
N LEU A 616 -10.21 -6.74 22.15
CA LEU A 616 -9.07 -6.74 23.07
C LEU A 616 -8.08 -5.62 22.73
N ASP A 617 -7.85 -5.39 21.43
CA ASP A 617 -7.02 -4.32 20.89
C ASP A 617 -7.67 -2.95 21.16
N LEU A 618 -9.00 -2.86 21.02
CA LEU A 618 -9.80 -1.72 21.48
C LEU A 618 -9.67 -1.50 22.98
N GLY A 619 -9.71 -2.57 23.79
CA GLY A 619 -9.49 -2.49 25.24
C GLY A 619 -8.11 -1.94 25.58
N ARG A 620 -7.06 -2.42 24.91
CA ARG A 620 -5.69 -1.93 25.09
C ARG A 620 -5.53 -0.45 24.75
N MET A 621 -6.11 -0.02 23.63
CA MET A 621 -6.15 1.40 23.25
C MET A 621 -6.95 2.24 24.25
N LEU A 622 -8.12 1.77 24.70
CA LEU A 622 -8.95 2.46 25.68
C LEU A 622 -8.27 2.59 27.05
N ALA A 623 -7.48 1.62 27.48
CA ALA A 623 -6.65 1.71 28.68
C ALA A 623 -5.60 2.82 28.56
N ALA A 624 -4.85 2.84 27.45
CA ALA A 624 -3.80 3.82 27.22
C ALA A 624 -4.36 5.25 27.03
N LEU A 625 -5.47 5.41 26.30
CA LEU A 625 -6.17 6.69 26.13
C LEU A 625 -6.79 7.21 27.44
N TYR A 626 -7.31 6.32 28.29
CA TYR A 626 -7.77 6.71 29.62
C TYR A 626 -6.60 7.17 30.51
N ASN A 627 -5.46 6.46 30.47
CA ASN A 627 -4.28 6.87 31.23
C ASN A 627 -3.68 8.19 30.75
N LEU A 628 -3.75 8.47 29.43
CA LEU A 628 -3.41 9.78 28.88
C LEU A 628 -4.31 10.86 29.51
N LYS A 629 -5.64 10.67 29.52
CA LYS A 629 -6.59 11.61 30.15
C LYS A 629 -6.37 11.79 31.65
N SER A 630 -6.01 10.74 32.40
CA SER A 630 -5.80 10.83 33.85
C SER A 630 -4.49 11.51 34.24
N CYS A 631 -3.49 11.51 33.37
CA CYS A 631 -2.14 11.99 33.69
C CYS A 631 -1.76 13.29 32.95
N HIS A 632 -2.39 13.54 31.81
CA HIS A 632 -2.17 14.67 30.89
C HIS A 632 -3.55 15.18 30.40
N PRO A 633 -4.34 15.82 31.29
CA PRO A 633 -5.75 16.15 31.03
C PRO A 633 -5.96 17.10 29.84
N GLU A 634 -4.93 17.83 29.40
CA GLU A 634 -4.95 18.70 28.21
C GLU A 634 -5.34 17.95 26.92
N TYR A 635 -5.10 16.63 26.82
CA TYR A 635 -5.51 15.83 25.67
C TYR A 635 -6.99 15.41 25.69
N THR A 636 -7.72 15.64 26.79
CA THR A 636 -9.09 15.11 27.00
C THR A 636 -10.04 15.46 25.87
N ALA A 637 -10.02 16.69 25.37
CA ALA A 637 -10.92 17.13 24.30
C ALA A 637 -10.62 16.52 22.93
N ALA A 638 -9.41 15.98 22.71
CA ALA A 638 -9.04 15.26 21.50
C ALA A 638 -9.33 13.76 21.65
N VAL A 639 -8.95 13.17 22.79
CA VAL A 639 -9.22 11.76 23.11
C VAL A 639 -10.73 11.48 23.09
N ASP A 640 -11.55 12.32 23.73
CA ASP A 640 -13.01 12.12 23.79
C ASP A 640 -13.65 12.13 22.40
N LYS A 641 -13.15 12.92 21.45
CA LYS A 641 -13.65 12.91 20.06
C LYS A 641 -13.33 11.58 19.38
N ILE A 642 -12.07 11.15 19.45
CA ILE A 642 -11.60 9.89 18.84
C ILE A 642 -12.42 8.69 19.31
N VAL A 643 -12.66 8.56 20.63
CA VAL A 643 -13.44 7.42 21.15
C VAL A 643 -14.94 7.58 20.92
N LEU A 644 -15.47 8.80 20.86
CA LEU A 644 -16.88 9.01 20.52
C LEU A 644 -17.18 8.67 19.06
N ASP A 645 -16.24 8.81 18.13
CA ASP A 645 -16.42 8.50 16.71
C ASP A 645 -16.47 6.99 16.39
N TRP A 646 -16.33 6.12 17.40
CA TRP A 646 -16.45 4.67 17.28
C TRP A 646 -17.83 4.14 17.72
N SER A 647 -18.28 3.04 17.11
CA SER A 647 -19.54 2.34 17.41
C SER A 647 -19.30 1.08 18.25
N TYR A 648 -19.70 1.11 19.52
CA TYR A 648 -19.50 0.01 20.46
C TYR A 648 -20.63 -1.02 20.47
N LEU A 649 -21.72 -0.77 19.73
CA LEU A 649 -22.97 -1.55 19.70
C LEU A 649 -22.76 -3.05 19.36
N ARG A 650 -21.69 -3.37 18.62
CA ARG A 650 -21.34 -4.73 18.23
C ARG A 650 -20.16 -5.31 19.02
N VAL A 651 -19.49 -4.48 19.83
CA VAL A 651 -18.36 -4.85 20.70
C VAL A 651 -18.84 -5.29 22.07
N VAL A 652 -19.77 -4.55 22.68
CA VAL A 652 -20.32 -4.83 24.01
C VAL A 652 -21.73 -5.41 23.85
N ARG A 653 -21.90 -6.68 24.17
CA ARG A 653 -23.15 -7.43 24.01
C ARG A 653 -23.47 -8.18 25.29
N GLU A 654 -24.59 -7.85 25.94
CA GLU A 654 -25.05 -8.48 27.19
C GLU A 654 -23.99 -8.55 28.32
N GLY A 655 -23.08 -7.58 28.40
CA GLY A 655 -21.96 -7.58 29.36
C GLY A 655 -20.74 -8.40 28.92
N ILE A 656 -20.66 -8.78 27.64
CA ILE A 656 -19.55 -9.54 27.05
C ILE A 656 -18.85 -8.73 25.94
N LEU A 657 -17.52 -8.84 25.86
CA LEU A 657 -16.72 -8.35 24.74
C LEU A 657 -16.78 -9.29 23.53
N SER A 658 -17.06 -8.74 22.36
CA SER A 658 -17.18 -9.47 21.09
C SER A 658 -16.35 -8.84 19.96
N SER A 659 -15.60 -9.68 19.26
CA SER A 659 -14.74 -9.29 18.14
C SER A 659 -15.35 -9.68 16.80
N ALA A 660 -15.06 -8.89 15.76
CA ALA A 660 -15.34 -9.27 14.39
C ALA A 660 -14.12 -9.91 13.70
N THR A 661 -14.37 -10.97 12.95
CA THR A 661 -13.49 -11.44 11.87
C THR A 661 -14.27 -11.42 10.56
N VAL A 662 -13.56 -11.28 9.44
CA VAL A 662 -14.13 -11.50 8.10
C VAL A 662 -13.63 -12.85 7.59
N THR A 663 -14.56 -13.73 7.22
CA THR A 663 -14.27 -15.06 6.69
C THR A 663 -14.76 -15.16 5.25
N LYS A 664 -13.92 -15.67 4.34
CA LYS A 664 -14.35 -16.05 2.99
C LYS A 664 -14.97 -17.44 3.04
N GLU A 665 -16.25 -17.53 2.74
CA GLU A 665 -16.99 -18.80 2.66
C GLU A 665 -16.59 -19.60 1.40
N GLN A 666 -17.00 -20.87 1.34
CA GLN A 666 -16.71 -21.77 0.22
C GLN A 666 -17.35 -21.32 -1.11
N ASP A 667 -18.40 -20.50 -1.08
CA ASP A 667 -19.02 -19.88 -2.25
C ASP A 667 -18.29 -18.60 -2.73
N GLY A 668 -17.21 -18.22 -2.05
CA GLY A 668 -16.40 -17.04 -2.35
C GLY A 668 -16.87 -15.75 -1.66
N ARG A 669 -17.99 -15.76 -0.90
CA ARG A 669 -18.50 -14.57 -0.21
C ARG A 669 -17.69 -14.26 1.05
N TYR A 670 -17.36 -12.99 1.25
CA TYR A 670 -16.83 -12.50 2.52
C TYR A 670 -17.99 -12.20 3.47
N LEU A 671 -17.94 -12.75 4.69
CA LEU A 671 -18.96 -12.52 5.72
C LEU A 671 -18.31 -12.15 7.06
N THR A 672 -18.83 -11.11 7.71
CA THR A 672 -18.41 -10.72 9.06
C THR A 672 -19.03 -11.66 10.10
N ARG A 673 -18.19 -12.28 10.93
CA ARG A 673 -18.58 -13.08 12.10
C ARG A 673 -18.25 -12.29 13.36
N VAL A 674 -19.24 -12.04 14.21
CA VAL A 674 -19.05 -11.34 15.50
C VAL A 674 -19.22 -12.37 16.61
N ASN A 675 -18.13 -12.72 17.27
CA ASN A 675 -18.07 -13.80 18.26
C ASN A 675 -17.63 -13.26 19.63
N PRO A 676 -18.12 -13.84 20.76
CA PRO A 676 -17.57 -13.58 22.09
C PRO A 676 -16.07 -13.84 22.15
N GLU A 677 -15.34 -13.03 22.92
CA GLU A 677 -13.94 -13.30 23.25
C GLU A 677 -13.82 -14.44 24.27
N THR A 678 -12.79 -15.26 24.09
CA THR A 678 -12.49 -16.43 24.94
C THR A 678 -11.01 -16.50 25.34
N ARG A 679 -10.20 -15.55 24.88
CA ARG A 679 -8.75 -15.47 25.11
C ARG A 679 -8.48 -15.08 26.56
N LEU A 680 -8.20 -16.09 27.40
CA LEU A 680 -8.05 -15.96 28.85
C LEU A 680 -7.02 -14.90 29.26
N GLY A 681 -7.36 -14.08 30.25
CA GLY A 681 -6.58 -12.95 30.74
C GLY A 681 -6.71 -11.71 29.86
N TYR A 682 -6.67 -11.87 28.54
CA TYR A 682 -6.86 -10.77 27.60
C TYR A 682 -8.32 -10.27 27.59
N GLU A 683 -9.31 -11.16 27.69
CA GLU A 683 -10.74 -10.80 27.88
C GLU A 683 -10.91 -9.94 29.14
N GLU A 684 -10.37 -10.39 30.27
CA GLU A 684 -10.46 -9.70 31.56
C GLU A 684 -9.75 -8.33 31.55
N TYR A 685 -8.56 -8.26 30.95
CA TYR A 685 -7.79 -7.02 30.78
C TYR A 685 -8.57 -5.98 29.96
N ALA A 686 -9.09 -6.40 28.80
CA ALA A 686 -9.87 -5.51 27.95
C ALA A 686 -11.18 -5.09 28.64
N ALA A 687 -11.85 -6.01 29.34
CA ALA A 687 -13.08 -5.69 30.06
C ALA A 687 -12.85 -4.64 31.16
N ARG A 688 -11.75 -4.77 31.93
CA ARG A 688 -11.36 -3.77 32.93
C ARG A 688 -11.07 -2.41 32.30
N ALA A 689 -10.44 -2.38 31.12
CA ALA A 689 -10.22 -1.14 30.37
C ALA A 689 -11.54 -0.47 29.95
N PHE A 690 -12.49 -1.23 29.42
CA PHE A 690 -13.81 -0.72 29.02
C PHE A 690 -14.65 -0.24 30.22
N GLN A 691 -14.56 -0.88 31.40
CA GLN A 691 -15.27 -0.45 32.61
C GLN A 691 -14.88 0.98 33.06
N LEU A 692 -13.63 1.40 32.84
CA LEU A 692 -13.16 2.78 33.10
C LEU A 692 -13.90 3.84 32.26
N TRP A 693 -14.42 3.45 31.10
CA TRP A 693 -15.23 4.30 30.23
C TRP A 693 -16.74 4.21 30.53
N GLY A 694 -17.14 3.38 31.50
CA GLY A 694 -18.52 3.25 31.97
C GLY A 694 -19.30 2.05 31.41
N PHE A 695 -18.69 1.21 30.57
CA PHE A 695 -19.35 0.02 30.04
C PHE A 695 -19.54 -1.05 31.13
N ASN A 696 -20.76 -1.58 31.28
CA ASN A 696 -20.97 -2.80 32.05
C ASN A 696 -20.43 -4.00 31.25
N LEU A 697 -19.54 -4.77 31.87
CA LEU A 697 -18.93 -5.98 31.31
C LEU A 697 -18.82 -7.08 32.37
N ASP A 698 -19.82 -7.24 33.24
CA ASP A 698 -19.76 -8.18 34.37
C ASP A 698 -19.58 -9.66 33.97
N ARG A 699 -19.76 -10.03 32.69
CA ARG A 699 -19.53 -11.39 32.15
C ARG A 699 -18.15 -11.58 31.47
N SER A 700 -17.45 -10.49 31.12
CA SER A 700 -16.06 -10.52 30.58
C SER A 700 -15.01 -10.01 31.59
N ALA A 701 -15.41 -9.22 32.58
CA ALA A 701 -14.55 -8.81 33.68
C ALA A 701 -14.13 -10.01 34.54
N VAL A 702 -13.05 -9.86 35.33
CA VAL A 702 -12.52 -10.95 36.13
C VAL A 702 -13.50 -11.38 37.23
N GLY A 703 -13.81 -12.69 37.27
CA GLY A 703 -14.84 -13.26 38.14
C GLY A 703 -15.67 -14.34 37.44
N GLY A 704 -16.58 -14.96 38.19
CA GLY A 704 -17.23 -16.21 37.78
C GLY A 704 -16.32 -17.42 38.01
N GLU A 705 -16.65 -18.53 37.36
CA GLU A 705 -15.88 -19.78 37.47
C GLU A 705 -14.89 -19.93 36.32
N TYR A 706 -13.73 -20.56 36.61
CA TYR A 706 -12.70 -20.87 35.63
C TYR A 706 -12.39 -22.36 35.68
N GLN A 707 -12.28 -22.99 34.50
CA GLN A 707 -11.77 -24.34 34.36
C GLN A 707 -10.25 -24.30 34.57
N THR A 708 -9.70 -25.31 35.26
CA THR A 708 -8.27 -25.37 35.62
C THR A 708 -7.64 -26.70 35.25
N ALA A 709 -6.42 -26.68 34.73
CA ALA A 709 -5.55 -27.86 34.61
C ALA A 709 -4.63 -27.99 35.84
N SER A 710 -4.17 -29.21 36.14
CA SER A 710 -3.14 -29.44 37.15
C SER A 710 -1.76 -29.37 36.49
N VAL A 711 -0.98 -28.33 36.81
CA VAL A 711 0.36 -28.09 36.25
C VAL A 711 1.33 -27.87 37.42
N GLU A 712 2.36 -28.71 37.53
CA GLU A 712 3.25 -28.77 38.72
C GLU A 712 2.49 -28.90 40.06
N GLY A 713 1.32 -29.55 40.04
CA GLY A 713 0.44 -29.71 41.21
C GLY A 713 -0.48 -28.51 41.51
N LEU A 714 -0.36 -27.42 40.76
CA LEU A 714 -1.16 -26.20 40.92
C LEU A 714 -2.34 -26.16 39.94
N LYS A 715 -3.47 -25.59 40.38
CA LYS A 715 -4.66 -25.38 39.54
C LYS A 715 -4.48 -24.15 38.66
N VAL A 716 -3.80 -24.31 37.52
CA VAL A 716 -3.63 -23.24 36.53
C VAL A 716 -4.93 -23.04 35.75
N PRO A 717 -5.50 -21.83 35.68
CA PRO A 717 -6.70 -21.57 34.88
C PRO A 717 -6.42 -21.74 33.39
N ILE A 718 -7.35 -22.36 32.66
CA ILE A 718 -7.21 -22.63 31.22
C ILE A 718 -8.29 -21.95 30.37
N GLN A 719 -9.51 -21.78 30.89
CA GLN A 719 -10.56 -20.96 30.29
C GLN A 719 -11.64 -20.57 31.30
N ARG A 720 -12.34 -19.47 31.04
CA ARG A 720 -13.59 -19.11 31.72
C ARG A 720 -14.64 -20.20 31.50
N HIS A 721 -15.36 -20.61 32.55
CA HIS A 721 -16.50 -21.52 32.41
C HIS A 721 -17.72 -20.72 31.91
N ARG A 722 -18.19 -21.01 30.70
CA ARG A 722 -19.30 -20.28 30.06
C ARG A 722 -20.09 -21.17 29.11
N THR A 723 -21.39 -20.94 29.02
CA THR A 723 -22.36 -21.72 28.20
C THR A 723 -22.83 -20.97 26.95
N ASP A 724 -22.37 -19.74 26.75
CA ASP A 724 -22.76 -18.81 25.70
C ASP A 724 -21.84 -18.85 24.46
N THR A 725 -20.83 -19.73 24.45
CA THR A 725 -19.95 -19.96 23.30
C THR A 725 -19.43 -21.39 23.26
N ASN A 726 -19.31 -21.93 22.06
CA ASN A 726 -18.69 -23.24 21.79
C ASN A 726 -17.18 -23.15 21.53
N SER A 727 -16.62 -21.92 21.48
CA SER A 727 -15.18 -21.70 21.33
C SER A 727 -14.47 -21.98 22.66
N LYS A 728 -13.41 -22.79 22.60
CA LYS A 728 -12.49 -23.03 23.73
C LYS A 728 -11.28 -22.10 23.62
N ASN A 729 -10.70 -21.73 24.75
CA ASN A 729 -9.39 -21.11 24.76
C ASN A 729 -8.32 -22.15 24.41
N GLN A 730 -7.34 -21.79 23.58
CA GLN A 730 -6.33 -22.73 23.07
C GLN A 730 -5.09 -22.84 23.95
N TYR A 731 -4.74 -21.77 24.68
CA TYR A 731 -3.53 -21.73 25.51
C TYR A 731 -3.59 -20.72 26.67
N THR A 732 -2.71 -20.90 27.65
CA THR A 732 -2.46 -19.96 28.75
C THR A 732 -1.02 -19.46 28.70
N VAL A 733 -0.82 -18.14 28.78
CA VAL A 733 0.46 -17.42 28.82
C VAL A 733 0.40 -16.29 29.85
N SER A 734 1.55 -15.79 30.31
CA SER A 734 1.60 -14.80 31.41
C SER A 734 1.28 -13.37 30.99
N ASN A 735 1.48 -13.00 29.70
CA ASN A 735 1.43 -11.60 29.22
C ASN A 735 0.25 -10.77 29.75
N PRO A 736 -1.03 -11.19 29.59
CA PRO A 736 -2.15 -10.33 29.99
C PRO A 736 -2.23 -10.16 31.50
N PHE A 737 -1.88 -11.19 32.28
CA PHE A 737 -1.93 -11.16 33.74
C PHE A 737 -0.87 -10.23 34.34
N VAL A 738 0.35 -10.22 33.78
CA VAL A 738 1.40 -9.29 34.23
C VAL A 738 1.10 -7.85 33.81
N LEU A 739 0.56 -7.63 32.60
CA LEU A 739 0.15 -6.29 32.16
C LEU A 739 -1.01 -5.74 33.01
N TYR A 740 -1.99 -6.59 33.34
CA TYR A 740 -3.07 -6.25 34.27
C TYR A 740 -2.53 -5.85 35.65
N GLY A 741 -1.57 -6.61 36.18
CA GLY A 741 -0.94 -6.32 37.46
C GLY A 741 -0.24 -4.96 37.47
N LEU A 742 0.44 -4.58 36.39
CA LEU A 742 1.11 -3.28 36.27
C LEU A 742 0.11 -2.13 36.09
N GLU A 743 -0.83 -2.25 35.15
CA GLU A 743 -1.71 -1.14 34.78
C GLU A 743 -2.90 -0.96 35.73
N PHE A 744 -3.55 -2.05 36.16
CA PHE A 744 -4.74 -2.01 37.01
C PHE A 744 -4.49 -2.44 38.46
N GLY A 745 -3.37 -3.10 38.76
CA GLY A 745 -3.17 -3.81 40.03
C GLY A 745 -3.88 -5.17 40.05
N LEU A 746 -3.29 -6.13 40.75
CA LEU A 746 -3.88 -7.47 40.93
C LEU A 746 -4.99 -7.40 41.99
N ASP A 747 -6.24 -7.22 41.56
CA ASP A 747 -7.39 -7.39 42.46
C ASP A 747 -7.52 -8.85 42.96
N PRO A 748 -8.24 -9.14 44.06
CA PRO A 748 -8.29 -10.49 44.64
C PRO A 748 -8.77 -11.59 43.68
N LYS A 749 -9.57 -11.27 42.66
CA LYS A 749 -10.03 -12.23 41.64
C LYS A 749 -8.98 -12.41 40.55
N MET A 750 -8.32 -11.36 40.10
CA MET A 750 -7.20 -11.48 39.15
C MET A 750 -6.00 -12.19 39.78
N ARG A 751 -5.75 -11.92 41.07
CA ARG A 751 -4.68 -12.55 41.85
C ARG A 751 -4.80 -14.07 41.94
N SER A 752 -6.01 -14.59 42.14
CA SER A 752 -6.24 -16.05 42.20
C SER A 752 -6.04 -16.76 40.85
N LEU A 753 -6.04 -16.02 39.73
CA LEU A 753 -5.64 -16.53 38.41
C LEU A 753 -4.13 -16.40 38.17
N PHE A 754 -3.56 -15.25 38.55
CA PHE A 754 -2.14 -14.90 38.41
C PHE A 754 -1.22 -15.79 39.26
N GLU A 755 -1.58 -16.06 40.52
CA GLU A 755 -0.71 -16.79 41.46
C GLU A 755 -0.40 -18.23 41.00
N PRO A 756 -1.37 -19.07 40.59
CA PRO A 756 -1.08 -20.39 40.02
C PRO A 756 -0.20 -20.32 38.77
N ILE A 757 -0.41 -19.33 37.90
CA ILE A 757 0.37 -19.12 36.67
C ILE A 757 1.84 -18.83 36.99
N PHE A 758 2.11 -17.92 37.94
CA PHE A 758 3.48 -17.63 38.37
C PHE A 758 4.10 -18.82 39.11
N GLN A 759 3.38 -19.40 40.07
CA GLN A 759 3.93 -20.46 40.92
C GLN A 759 4.24 -21.73 40.12
N ALA A 760 3.44 -22.12 39.12
CA ALA A 760 3.75 -23.27 38.27
C ALA A 760 5.10 -23.11 37.55
N GLN A 761 5.46 -21.89 37.14
CA GLN A 761 6.75 -21.60 36.52
C GLN A 761 7.89 -21.67 37.56
N ALA A 762 7.65 -21.17 38.78
CA ALA A 762 8.58 -21.26 39.90
C ALA A 762 8.81 -22.71 40.41
N GLU A 763 7.78 -23.56 40.41
CA GLU A 763 7.88 -25.00 40.72
C GLU A 763 8.65 -25.73 39.63
N ARG A 764 8.32 -25.51 38.35
CA ARG A 764 9.04 -26.10 37.21
C ARG A 764 10.53 -25.77 37.24
N TYR A 765 10.88 -24.51 37.54
CA TYR A 765 12.28 -24.12 37.73
C TYR A 765 12.94 -24.84 38.90
N ARG A 766 12.29 -24.93 40.07
CA ARG A 766 12.81 -25.68 41.22
C ARG A 766 12.98 -27.18 40.93
N ARG A 767 12.15 -27.76 40.06
CA ARG A 767 12.22 -29.17 39.64
C ARG A 767 13.24 -29.46 38.53
N THR A 768 13.56 -28.49 37.67
CA THR A 768 14.33 -28.73 36.43
C THR A 768 15.55 -27.82 36.22
N GLY A 769 15.74 -26.80 37.06
CA GLY A 769 16.70 -25.71 36.85
C GLY A 769 16.37 -24.79 35.66
N THR A 770 15.28 -25.05 34.92
CA THR A 770 14.97 -24.34 33.67
C THR A 770 14.17 -23.07 33.96
N LEU A 771 14.78 -21.90 33.73
CA LEU A 771 14.07 -20.61 33.79
C LEU A 771 12.85 -20.64 32.85
N THR A 772 11.74 -20.02 33.25
CA THR A 772 10.47 -20.04 32.52
C THR A 772 9.77 -18.69 32.70
N ALA A 773 9.56 -17.97 31.60
CA ALA A 773 8.75 -16.76 31.59
C ALA A 773 7.79 -16.87 30.39
N SER A 774 6.72 -17.62 30.62
CA SER A 774 5.73 -18.07 29.65
C SER A 774 5.04 -16.88 29.00
N ALA A 775 5.15 -16.78 27.67
CA ALA A 775 4.64 -15.66 26.91
C ALA A 775 4.32 -16.06 25.47
N THR A 776 3.54 -15.22 24.78
CA THR A 776 3.62 -15.09 23.32
C THR A 776 4.81 -14.19 22.99
N THR A 777 5.68 -14.62 22.08
CA THR A 777 6.93 -13.92 21.71
C THR A 777 7.25 -14.06 20.21
N LEU A 778 7.90 -13.04 19.64
CA LEU A 778 8.40 -13.03 18.26
C LEU A 778 9.78 -13.72 18.13
N ILE A 779 10.01 -14.42 17.03
CA ILE A 779 11.29 -15.05 16.64
C ILE A 779 11.61 -14.79 15.15
N ASP A 780 12.90 -14.85 14.79
CA ASP A 780 13.46 -14.59 13.45
C ASP A 780 13.01 -15.51 12.28
N ARG A 781 12.18 -16.53 12.55
CA ARG A 781 11.85 -17.62 11.60
C ARG A 781 10.47 -18.20 11.86
N LYS A 782 9.84 -18.75 10.81
CA LYS A 782 8.52 -19.42 10.90
C LYS A 782 8.48 -20.42 12.08
N PRO A 783 7.43 -20.40 12.92
CA PRO A 783 6.14 -19.69 12.77
C PRO A 783 6.16 -18.16 13.03
N TYR A 784 7.30 -17.56 13.36
CA TYR A 784 7.50 -16.16 13.78
C TYR A 784 6.89 -15.84 15.14
N ASN A 785 5.61 -16.13 15.36
CA ASN A 785 5.01 -16.07 16.70
C ASN A 785 5.11 -17.44 17.37
N VAL A 786 5.52 -17.46 18.65
CA VAL A 786 5.52 -18.66 19.49
C VAL A 786 4.84 -18.38 20.82
N HIS A 787 3.78 -19.13 21.12
CA HIS A 787 3.14 -19.19 22.43
C HIS A 787 3.89 -20.20 23.30
N SER A 788 4.78 -19.73 24.16
CA SER A 788 5.54 -20.56 25.12
C SER A 788 4.68 -20.87 26.35
N THR A 789 3.60 -21.62 26.16
CA THR A 789 2.46 -21.77 27.10
C THR A 789 2.86 -22.27 28.51
N ILE A 790 2.02 -22.02 29.52
CA ILE A 790 1.97 -22.86 30.73
C ILE A 790 1.22 -24.16 30.39
N THR A 791 0.13 -24.05 29.64
CA THR A 791 -0.61 -25.17 29.05
C THR A 791 -1.32 -24.71 27.76
N GLY A 792 -1.44 -25.61 26.79
CA GLY A 792 -2.16 -25.40 25.53
C GLY A 792 -2.47 -26.72 24.83
N GLU A 793 -3.58 -26.76 24.08
CA GLU A 793 -4.11 -27.98 23.45
C GLU A 793 -4.17 -29.23 24.38
N GLY A 794 -4.36 -29.00 25.68
CA GLY A 794 -4.42 -30.04 26.72
C GLY A 794 -3.08 -30.48 27.31
N GLU A 795 -1.94 -30.11 26.70
CA GLU A 795 -0.61 -30.41 27.23
C GLU A 795 -0.10 -29.32 28.19
N SER A 796 0.80 -29.70 29.09
CA SER A 796 1.56 -28.76 29.95
C SER A 796 2.89 -28.41 29.30
N TRP A 797 3.33 -27.16 29.42
CA TRP A 797 4.61 -26.67 28.92
C TRP A 797 4.85 -26.85 27.42
N VAL A 798 3.82 -26.98 26.58
CA VAL A 798 3.99 -27.01 25.12
C VAL A 798 4.33 -25.61 24.57
N ALA A 799 5.10 -25.53 23.48
CA ALA A 799 5.23 -24.32 22.66
C ALA A 799 4.35 -24.48 21.42
N LEU A 800 3.50 -23.50 21.10
CA LEU A 800 2.59 -23.52 19.95
C LEU A 800 2.88 -22.36 18.99
N GLY A 801 2.62 -22.54 17.69
CA GLY A 801 2.49 -21.43 16.74
C GLY A 801 1.05 -20.90 16.66
N ASP A 802 0.84 -19.81 15.91
CA ASP A 802 -0.50 -19.23 15.67
C ASP A 802 -1.48 -20.22 15.01
N ASP A 803 -0.98 -21.27 14.36
CA ASP A 803 -1.77 -22.33 13.73
C ASP A 803 -2.11 -23.51 14.67
N GLY A 804 -1.87 -23.33 15.97
CA GLY A 804 -2.11 -24.32 17.03
C GLY A 804 -1.14 -25.50 17.04
N LYS A 805 -0.14 -25.57 16.14
CA LYS A 805 0.76 -26.72 16.07
C LYS A 805 1.92 -26.61 17.07
N PRO A 806 2.34 -27.73 17.70
CA PRO A 806 3.55 -27.77 18.52
C PRO A 806 4.81 -27.32 17.78
N VAL A 807 5.67 -26.58 18.47
CA VAL A 807 6.98 -26.07 17.99
C VAL A 807 8.08 -26.76 18.81
N PRO A 808 8.65 -27.89 18.35
CA PRO A 808 9.57 -28.71 19.14
C PRO A 808 10.80 -27.93 19.61
N LYS A 809 11.08 -27.98 20.92
CA LYS A 809 12.15 -27.21 21.61
C LYS A 809 12.04 -25.68 21.49
N GLY A 810 10.96 -25.16 20.91
CA GLY A 810 10.79 -23.74 20.58
C GLY A 810 10.46 -22.80 21.73
N ARG A 811 10.38 -23.29 22.99
CA ARG A 811 10.00 -22.47 24.16
C ARG A 811 11.01 -21.36 24.46
N LEU A 812 10.48 -20.23 24.94
CA LEU A 812 11.23 -19.04 25.33
C LEU A 812 10.97 -18.63 26.79
N VAL A 813 11.99 -18.03 27.39
CA VAL A 813 11.91 -17.20 28.59
C VAL A 813 11.80 -15.75 28.13
N SER A 814 10.61 -15.16 28.25
CA SER A 814 10.38 -13.77 27.80
C SER A 814 11.00 -12.73 28.72
N THR A 815 11.76 -11.80 28.12
CA THR A 815 12.33 -10.61 28.78
C THR A 815 11.23 -9.76 29.41
N ALA A 816 10.15 -9.51 28.68
CA ALA A 816 9.06 -8.63 29.12
C ALA A 816 8.35 -9.18 30.37
N VAL A 817 8.08 -10.49 30.39
CA VAL A 817 7.46 -11.17 31.53
C VAL A 817 8.42 -11.28 32.72
N ALA A 818 9.72 -11.45 32.49
CA ALA A 818 10.73 -11.43 33.55
C ALA A 818 10.80 -10.07 34.28
N PHE A 819 10.90 -8.97 33.52
CA PHE A 819 10.86 -7.61 34.08
C PHE A 819 9.55 -7.32 34.83
N ALA A 820 8.40 -7.74 34.28
CA ALA A 820 7.11 -7.52 34.91
C ALA A 820 6.92 -8.36 36.18
N TYR A 821 7.35 -9.62 36.21
CA TYR A 821 7.35 -10.42 37.44
C TYR A 821 8.28 -9.85 38.51
N ASN A 822 9.45 -9.30 38.15
CA ASN A 822 10.33 -8.64 39.10
C ASN A 822 9.76 -7.29 39.61
N ALA A 823 8.99 -6.58 38.79
CA ALA A 823 8.29 -5.37 39.23
C ALA A 823 7.10 -5.66 40.17
N LEU A 824 6.35 -6.74 39.91
CA LEU A 824 5.19 -7.15 40.71
C LEU A 824 5.55 -7.93 41.97
N LEU A 825 6.59 -8.78 41.92
CA LEU A 825 7.00 -9.69 42.98
C LEU A 825 8.51 -9.52 43.29
N PRO A 826 8.97 -8.32 43.70
CA PRO A 826 10.40 -7.99 43.81
C PRO A 826 11.17 -8.82 44.84
N ASP A 827 10.50 -9.29 45.89
CA ASP A 827 11.11 -10.03 46.99
C ASP A 827 11.14 -11.55 46.74
N ASN A 828 10.59 -12.02 45.61
CA ASN A 828 10.57 -13.43 45.27
C ASN A 828 11.87 -13.85 44.57
N LYS A 829 12.54 -14.89 45.09
CA LYS A 829 13.81 -15.37 44.51
C LYS A 829 13.70 -15.81 43.05
N TYR A 830 12.53 -16.26 42.60
CA TYR A 830 12.35 -16.70 41.21
C TYR A 830 12.24 -15.54 40.21
N SER A 831 11.51 -14.47 40.55
CA SER A 831 11.45 -13.27 39.71
C SER A 831 12.81 -12.56 39.65
N GLN A 832 13.58 -12.57 40.74
CA GLN A 832 14.98 -12.13 40.77
C GLN A 832 15.85 -12.96 39.80
N GLN A 833 15.77 -14.30 39.85
CA GLN A 833 16.49 -15.18 38.91
C GLN A 833 16.05 -15.01 37.44
N LEU A 834 14.78 -14.71 37.18
CA LEU A 834 14.31 -14.34 35.83
C LEU A 834 14.88 -12.98 35.38
N GLN A 835 14.96 -11.99 36.28
CA GLN A 835 15.56 -10.69 35.98
C GLN A 835 17.07 -10.80 35.71
N GLU A 836 17.79 -11.58 36.51
CA GLU A 836 19.22 -11.90 36.30
C GLU A 836 19.42 -12.59 34.94
N GLY A 837 18.64 -13.64 34.65
CA GLY A 837 18.72 -14.35 33.36
C GLY A 837 18.31 -13.53 32.13
N THR A 838 17.69 -12.36 32.31
CA THR A 838 17.30 -11.43 31.23
C THR A 838 18.02 -10.08 31.30
N THR A 839 19.04 -9.98 32.16
CA THR A 839 19.88 -8.79 32.32
C THR A 839 20.66 -8.50 31.04
N ASP A 840 20.71 -7.23 30.66
CA ASP A 840 21.38 -6.71 29.45
C ASP A 840 20.97 -7.38 28.12
N LEU A 841 19.80 -8.05 28.07
CA LEU A 841 19.28 -8.75 26.89
C LEU A 841 18.61 -7.78 25.89
N TYR A 842 19.37 -6.79 25.40
CA TYR A 842 18.91 -5.79 24.44
C TYR A 842 19.95 -5.43 23.38
N ASN A 843 19.47 -4.86 22.27
CA ASN A 843 20.29 -4.17 21.29
C ASN A 843 20.18 -2.64 21.51
N PRO A 844 21.29 -1.90 21.71
CA PRO A 844 21.26 -0.47 22.06
C PRO A 844 20.71 0.45 20.96
N LEU A 845 20.47 -0.06 19.74
CA LEU A 845 19.90 0.68 18.62
C LEU A 845 18.45 0.29 18.31
N VAL A 846 17.99 -0.89 18.72
CA VAL A 846 16.70 -1.49 18.28
C VAL A 846 15.75 -1.81 19.45
N GLY A 847 16.25 -1.94 20.67
CA GLY A 847 15.47 -2.26 21.87
C GLY A 847 15.75 -3.65 22.45
N PHE A 848 14.94 -4.07 23.41
CA PHE A 848 15.06 -5.38 24.06
C PHE A 848 14.66 -6.51 23.12
N TYR A 849 15.41 -7.61 23.21
CA TYR A 849 15.04 -8.88 22.59
C TYR A 849 13.85 -9.49 23.33
N GLU A 850 13.01 -10.22 22.61
CA GLU A 850 11.82 -10.90 23.16
C GLU A 850 12.13 -11.86 24.31
N GLY A 851 13.29 -12.51 24.29
CA GLY A 851 13.70 -13.49 25.29
C GLY A 851 14.89 -14.36 24.86
N PHE A 852 15.03 -15.52 25.49
CA PHE A 852 15.98 -16.56 25.10
C PHE A 852 15.32 -17.96 25.12
N TYR A 853 15.83 -18.89 24.31
CA TYR A 853 15.29 -20.25 24.22
C TYR A 853 15.61 -21.08 25.47
N GLU A 854 14.59 -21.61 26.15
CA GLU A 854 14.72 -22.42 27.38
C GLU A 854 15.71 -23.60 27.22
N THR A 855 15.75 -24.19 26.02
CA THR A 855 16.52 -25.42 25.73
C THR A 855 17.97 -25.19 25.33
N THR A 856 18.39 -23.93 25.10
CA THR A 856 19.75 -23.62 24.58
C THR A 856 20.40 -22.37 25.14
N GLY A 857 19.68 -21.54 25.90
CA GLY A 857 20.17 -20.24 26.41
C GLY A 857 20.38 -19.18 25.32
N LYS A 858 20.19 -19.49 24.04
CA LYS A 858 20.39 -18.54 22.94
C LYS A 858 19.30 -17.47 22.93
N THR A 859 19.70 -16.22 22.77
CA THR A 859 18.79 -15.08 22.50
C THR A 859 17.87 -15.38 21.33
N ALA A 860 16.59 -15.01 21.47
CA ALA A 860 15.64 -14.99 20.38
C ALA A 860 15.69 -13.63 19.68
N VAL A 861 16.04 -13.62 18.40
CA VAL A 861 16.13 -12.38 17.60
C VAL A 861 14.73 -11.99 17.14
N GLY A 862 14.02 -11.32 18.04
CA GLY A 862 12.74 -10.65 17.80
C GLY A 862 12.68 -9.36 18.62
N PHE A 863 11.91 -8.39 18.17
CA PHE A 863 11.71 -7.10 18.82
C PHE A 863 10.26 -6.64 18.59
N THR A 864 9.53 -6.34 19.66
CA THR A 864 8.13 -5.86 19.57
C THR A 864 7.88 -4.59 20.39
N SER A 865 6.80 -3.89 20.03
CA SER A 865 6.27 -2.76 20.81
C SER A 865 5.82 -3.22 22.20
N SER A 866 5.15 -4.37 22.31
CA SER A 866 4.68 -4.94 23.58
C SER A 866 5.81 -5.25 24.56
N THR A 867 6.91 -5.88 24.12
CA THR A 867 8.06 -6.16 24.99
C THR A 867 8.67 -4.88 25.54
N ASN A 868 8.94 -3.91 24.66
CA ASN A 868 9.61 -2.67 25.05
C ASN A 868 8.70 -1.74 25.88
N SER A 869 7.38 -1.72 25.59
CA SER A 869 6.40 -1.01 26.42
C SER A 869 6.28 -1.61 27.81
N MET A 870 6.16 -2.93 27.93
CA MET A 870 6.01 -3.59 29.23
C MET A 870 7.26 -3.47 30.10
N ILE A 871 8.46 -3.37 29.51
CA ILE A 871 9.70 -3.05 30.23
C ILE A 871 9.68 -1.60 30.76
N LEU A 872 9.33 -0.61 29.92
CA LEU A 872 9.17 0.79 30.37
C LEU A 872 8.13 0.94 31.49
N GLN A 873 7.01 0.24 31.37
CA GLN A 873 5.96 0.19 32.41
C GLN A 873 6.46 -0.47 33.70
N SER A 874 7.19 -1.59 33.61
CA SER A 874 7.79 -2.29 34.76
C SER A 874 8.80 -1.41 35.51
N LEU A 875 9.60 -0.63 34.78
CA LEU A 875 10.51 0.35 35.35
C LEU A 875 9.75 1.48 36.05
N LEU A 876 8.73 2.06 35.41
CA LEU A 876 7.88 3.10 36.03
C LEU A 876 7.18 2.59 37.31
N TYR A 877 6.62 1.39 37.28
CA TYR A 877 5.94 0.77 38.42
C TYR A 877 6.89 0.62 39.63
N ASN A 878 8.14 0.21 39.39
CA ASN A 878 9.19 0.09 40.40
C ASN A 878 9.63 1.43 41.02
N VAL A 879 9.47 2.57 40.34
CA VAL A 879 9.78 3.91 40.89
C VAL A 879 8.56 4.70 41.38
N THR A 880 7.34 4.24 41.12
CA THR A 880 6.07 4.90 41.52
C THR A 880 5.35 4.16 42.66
N ASN A 881 6.13 3.59 43.58
CA ASN A 881 5.68 2.87 44.78
C ASN A 881 4.81 1.63 44.49
N ARG A 882 5.04 0.96 43.34
CA ARG A 882 4.31 -0.25 42.92
C ARG A 882 2.79 -0.07 43.03
N GLN A 883 2.34 1.06 42.48
CA GLN A 883 0.93 1.42 42.37
C GLN A 883 0.48 1.21 40.92
N PRO A 884 -0.81 0.88 40.68
CA PRO A 884 -1.36 0.78 39.33
C PRO A 884 -1.00 2.00 38.48
N LEU A 885 -0.48 1.74 37.27
CA LEU A 885 -0.07 2.82 36.38
C LEU A 885 -1.25 3.67 35.89
N ILE A 886 -2.45 3.08 35.79
CA ILE A 886 -3.66 3.77 35.37
C ILE A 886 -4.33 4.44 36.57
N ARG A 887 -4.48 5.77 36.50
CA ARG A 887 -4.94 6.62 37.60
C ARG A 887 -6.40 7.08 37.42
N PRO A 888 -7.15 7.31 38.51
CA PRO A 888 -8.53 7.77 38.40
C PRO A 888 -8.62 9.18 37.83
N ILE A 889 -9.59 9.40 36.95
CA ILE A 889 -9.91 10.73 36.41
C ILE A 889 -10.83 11.49 37.40
N SER A 890 -10.43 12.70 37.80
CA SER A 890 -11.23 13.59 38.66
C SER A 890 -12.32 14.37 37.90
N ASN A 891 -12.11 14.65 36.60
CA ASN A 891 -13.05 15.41 35.79
C ASN A 891 -14.06 14.49 35.06
N MET A 892 -15.20 14.24 35.70
CA MET A 892 -16.34 13.52 35.11
C MET A 892 -17.26 14.41 34.24
N ASN A 893 -16.88 15.66 33.94
CA ASN A 893 -17.63 16.58 33.08
C ASN A 893 -17.00 16.71 31.67
N SER A 894 -16.35 15.64 31.18
CA SER A 894 -15.74 15.62 29.85
C SER A 894 -16.77 15.36 28.73
N LEU A 895 -16.42 15.60 27.47
CA LEU A 895 -17.31 15.45 26.31
C LEU A 895 -17.88 14.01 26.20
N TRP A 896 -17.08 12.99 26.55
CA TRP A 896 -17.52 11.60 26.69
C TRP A 896 -18.71 11.51 27.66
N TRP A 897 -18.50 11.87 28.93
CA TRP A 897 -19.52 11.75 29.97
C TRP A 897 -20.77 12.61 29.70
N GLN A 898 -20.59 13.80 29.11
CA GLN A 898 -21.70 14.66 28.65
C GLN A 898 -22.48 14.07 27.47
N THR A 899 -21.87 13.20 26.67
CA THR A 899 -22.54 12.52 25.55
C THR A 899 -23.24 11.25 26.04
N VAL A 900 -22.62 10.52 26.97
CA VAL A 900 -23.23 9.40 27.68
C VAL A 900 -24.48 9.85 28.46
N SER A 901 -24.43 10.97 29.18
CA SER A 901 -25.57 11.47 29.98
C SER A 901 -26.77 11.95 29.16
N LYS A 902 -26.59 12.28 27.88
CA LYS A 902 -27.67 12.60 26.94
C LYS A 902 -28.41 11.36 26.44
N GLY A 903 -27.76 10.19 26.53
CA GLY A 903 -28.29 8.92 26.04
C GLY A 903 -28.35 8.80 24.51
N ASN A 904 -28.73 7.60 24.05
CA ASN A 904 -29.07 7.23 22.67
C ASN A 904 -28.34 7.98 21.53
N SER A 905 -27.03 7.81 21.44
CA SER A 905 -26.21 8.35 20.34
C SER A 905 -26.23 7.52 19.05
N GLY A 906 -26.89 6.35 19.05
CA GLY A 906 -26.75 5.31 18.02
C GLY A 906 -25.42 4.54 18.07
N ARG A 907 -24.39 5.03 18.80
CA ARG A 907 -23.02 4.47 18.81
C ARG A 907 -22.78 3.41 19.89
N GLY A 908 -23.83 2.87 20.52
CA GLY A 908 -23.74 1.83 21.56
C GLY A 908 -22.97 2.25 22.82
N LEU A 909 -22.99 3.54 23.18
CA LEU A 909 -22.36 4.08 24.38
C LEU A 909 -22.95 3.48 25.68
N PRO A 910 -22.24 3.61 26.83
CA PRO A 910 -22.75 3.18 28.13
C PRO A 910 -24.14 3.72 28.49
N ASN A 911 -24.90 2.94 29.28
CA ASN A 911 -26.22 3.32 29.77
C ASN A 911 -26.19 4.31 30.96
N THR A 912 -25.02 4.57 31.55
CA THR A 912 -24.86 5.46 32.72
C THR A 912 -23.59 6.31 32.59
N ALA A 913 -23.69 7.58 32.96
CA ALA A 913 -22.57 8.54 32.90
C ALA A 913 -21.62 8.43 34.12
N THR A 914 -21.33 7.20 34.52
CA THR A 914 -20.47 6.86 35.66
C THR A 914 -19.48 5.77 35.25
N GLN A 915 -18.31 5.75 35.87
CA GLN A 915 -17.38 4.62 35.78
C GLN A 915 -18.06 3.37 36.37
N GLN A 916 -17.70 2.19 35.87
CA GLN A 916 -18.15 0.90 36.42
C GLN A 916 -17.06 0.24 37.26
N THR A 917 -16.01 1.00 37.61
CA THR A 917 -14.85 0.60 38.37
C THR A 917 -14.35 1.71 39.27
N LYS A 918 -13.76 1.32 40.40
CA LYS A 918 -13.12 2.18 41.40
C LYS A 918 -11.69 1.71 41.68
N LEU A 919 -10.77 2.64 41.95
CA LEU A 919 -9.47 2.32 42.54
C LEU A 919 -9.66 2.11 44.06
N THR A 920 -9.20 0.97 44.57
CA THR A 920 -9.26 0.59 45.99
C THR A 920 -7.85 0.27 46.49
N SER A 921 -7.61 0.33 47.80
CA SER A 921 -6.34 -0.06 48.43
C SER A 921 -6.60 -0.87 49.69
N ASP A 922 -5.81 -1.93 49.91
CA ASP A 922 -5.78 -2.73 51.13
C ASP A 922 -4.34 -3.13 51.51
N SER A 923 -4.17 -4.09 52.43
CA SER A 923 -2.85 -4.60 52.86
C SER A 923 -2.04 -5.29 51.76
N SER A 924 -2.65 -5.63 50.62
CA SER A 924 -2.03 -6.24 49.45
C SER A 924 -1.70 -5.24 48.33
N GLY A 925 -1.96 -3.94 48.56
CA GLY A 925 -1.64 -2.85 47.65
C GLY A 925 -2.87 -2.13 47.11
N SER A 926 -2.67 -1.34 46.06
CA SER A 926 -3.74 -0.62 45.35
C SER A 926 -4.10 -1.38 44.07
N TYR A 927 -5.40 -1.48 43.77
CA TYR A 927 -5.92 -2.14 42.59
C TYR A 927 -7.32 -1.63 42.23
N TRP A 928 -7.65 -1.67 40.94
CA TRP A 928 -9.01 -1.38 40.47
C TRP A 928 -9.95 -2.57 40.74
N VAL A 929 -11.24 -2.32 40.94
CA VAL A 929 -12.31 -3.35 41.00
C VAL A 929 -13.59 -2.85 40.35
N SER A 930 -14.47 -3.77 39.94
CA SER A 930 -15.83 -3.48 39.46
C SER A 930 -16.71 -2.86 40.57
N ASP A 931 -17.60 -1.93 40.23
CA ASP A 931 -18.54 -1.32 41.19
C ASP A 931 -19.83 -2.14 41.41
N SER A 932 -20.14 -3.06 40.50
CA SER A 932 -21.29 -3.98 40.56
C SER A 932 -21.33 -4.85 41.83
N GLU A 933 -20.20 -5.01 42.52
CA GLU A 933 -20.07 -5.78 43.77
C GLU A 933 -20.85 -5.19 44.96
N LYS A 934 -21.29 -3.92 44.91
CA LYS A 934 -22.19 -3.36 45.94
C LYS A 934 -23.54 -4.09 46.02
N THR A 935 -23.96 -4.75 44.95
CA THR A 935 -25.33 -5.31 44.82
C THR A 935 -25.54 -6.63 45.57
N HIS A 936 -24.49 -7.26 46.11
CA HIS A 936 -24.58 -8.55 46.83
C HIS A 936 -24.26 -8.49 48.33
N LEU A 937 -24.05 -7.30 48.91
CA LEU A 937 -23.77 -7.13 50.34
C LEU A 937 -24.94 -6.56 51.16
N VAL A 938 -26.14 -6.44 50.59
CA VAL A 938 -27.34 -5.93 51.29
C VAL A 938 -28.55 -6.85 51.04
N THR A 939 -28.66 -7.93 51.83
CA THR A 939 -29.80 -8.25 52.72
C THR A 939 -29.63 -9.64 53.33
N GLY A 940 -28.63 -9.81 54.21
CA GLY A 940 -28.59 -10.96 55.11
C GLY A 940 -29.52 -10.77 56.31
N THR A 941 -30.84 -10.61 56.09
CA THR A 941 -31.86 -10.54 57.18
C THR A 941 -33.30 -10.63 56.68
N LYS A 942 -33.79 -11.86 56.48
CA LYS A 942 -35.03 -12.38 57.11
C LYS A 942 -35.18 -13.88 56.87
#